data_AF-A0A3N5GWI4-F1
#
_entry.id   AF-A0A3N5GWI4-F1
#
_cell.length_a   1.000
_cell.length_b   1.000
_cell.length_c   1.000
_cell.angle_alpha   90.00
_cell.angle_beta   90.00
_cell.angle_gamma   90.00
#
_symmetry.space_group_name_H-M   'P 1'
#
loop_
_entity.id
_entity.type
_entity.pdbx_description
1 polymer ?
#
loop_
_entity_poly.entity_id
_entity_poly.type
_entity_poly.pdbx_seq_one_letter_code
_entity_poly.pdbx_strand_id
1 'polypeptide(L)'
;LAASLIALTQGLVRLSAEPQTQAQRLEGLIDAADILTGVSSPSGTETADQRQMTATIHRLSRKIASEARGALRRGDAAGLEPLAHELADAVGLVDDAQLPDTSTDMAFWSRTVIEGVAMLEASPDSLEHLVQDLAGRASSLVDNMRFAFLYDRHRRIFSIGYRLADAEGPGRLDHSYYDLLASEARLASFVAISKGDVPQHHWFHLGRLVTNVHGRATLMSWGGTMFEYLMPLLLMRGYPGTLLDQSCRACVRRQIEYGQQQGVPWGISESAYTFTDRAGNYQYRAFGVPGLGLKRGLADDLVVAPYATALAAILDPPAAAANFQRLARSGADGRFGFYEAIDYRPRSRMVVETLVPADSTSRAVVPAYFAHHQGMSLVALANLICRDRFVKRFHGDPRVQATELLLQERVPREAILSQPRPSEGATVTPSIPVLASRRFRSPHMASPHAHFLSNGRYTAMLTHGGGGFSVWQGLSVTRQRDDRTSDAGAHFIYLRDVWSGHVWSPTYHPVCREPDDYEATLELDKVTFRRRDSDLETQLQVAVSPEDDVEVRRLVITNRGDRSREIEVTSYAEIVLARPEDDFAHPAFEKLFIETEFDSQSAGLLFSRRPRSSDEPATWAFHVLGVDGRLGGAVEWEPDRARFIGRGRSPANPIGLDGRALSGTTGAVLDPIAALRERVRLAPGAFVRVAFTTGVAPDRSTALGLRRKYRDGSAAVRAFSMAFTHAHITLQHLGLSDDQAMLFDRLASRVFGADASCISPKDLAHNTLGQSNLWGYSISGDLPLVLVRVTDAGGISLVRQLLHAQEYWRIKGLRADLVILNEHPVEYLDEVQSLLTGLVQEPRWAGWNDRSGGMFLLRSDGMPEADRHLLSAVARVVLRGELGELGPQLDRPAPWLYVEHDVSSSAELVPPEPASIPVPPVIMENGVGGFTADGREYVVVLERDRETPLPWSNVLANAE
;
A
#
# COMPACT_ATOMS: atom_id res chain seq x y z
N LEU A 1 10.24 1.91 -25.95
CA LEU A 1 11.45 1.08 -26.17
C LEU A 1 11.51 0.47 -27.57
N ALA A 2 10.58 -0.40 -27.99
CA ALA A 2 10.63 -1.06 -29.31
C ALA A 2 10.85 -0.09 -30.49
N ALA A 3 10.11 1.02 -30.55
CA ALA A 3 10.29 2.03 -31.59
C ALA A 3 11.70 2.64 -31.61
N SER A 4 12.28 2.91 -30.42
CA SER A 4 13.64 3.42 -30.27
C SER A 4 14.68 2.39 -30.72
N LEU A 5 14.47 1.10 -30.44
CA LEU A 5 15.33 0.02 -30.90
C LEU A 5 15.25 -0.18 -32.42
N ILE A 6 14.08 0.01 -33.04
CA ILE A 6 13.96 0.05 -34.51
C ILE A 6 14.80 1.20 -35.07
N ALA A 7 14.65 2.42 -34.52
CA ALA A 7 15.44 3.56 -34.95
C ALA A 7 16.95 3.37 -34.73
N LEU A 8 17.35 2.72 -33.63
CA LEU A 8 18.73 2.35 -33.34
C LEU A 8 19.26 1.35 -34.37
N THR A 9 18.50 0.28 -34.65
CA THR A 9 18.83 -0.75 -35.63
C THR A 9 19.07 -0.11 -37.00
N GLN A 10 18.14 0.71 -37.48
CA GLN A 10 18.27 1.41 -38.76
C GLN A 10 19.44 2.42 -38.75
N GLY A 11 19.75 3.02 -37.59
CA GLY A 11 20.92 3.85 -37.40
C GLY A 11 22.24 3.08 -37.53
N LEU A 12 22.34 1.91 -36.89
CA LEU A 12 23.52 1.04 -36.91
C LEU A 12 23.72 0.40 -38.29
N VAL A 13 22.66 -0.11 -38.91
CA VAL A 13 22.71 -0.66 -40.29
C VAL A 13 23.23 0.42 -41.25
N ARG A 14 22.72 1.64 -41.13
CA ARG A 14 23.21 2.76 -41.94
C ARG A 14 24.67 3.09 -41.63
N LEU A 15 25.09 3.07 -40.37
CA LEU A 15 26.48 3.34 -39.99
C LEU A 15 27.44 2.28 -40.53
N SER A 16 27.02 1.02 -40.62
CA SER A 16 27.78 -0.06 -41.27
C SER A 16 27.86 0.15 -42.79
N ALA A 17 26.77 0.56 -43.43
CA ALA A 17 26.74 0.81 -44.88
C ALA A 17 27.44 2.12 -45.29
N GLU A 18 27.40 3.13 -44.43
CA GLU A 18 27.99 4.47 -44.61
C GLU A 18 28.86 4.80 -43.37
N PRO A 19 30.09 4.23 -43.24
CA PRO A 19 30.98 4.54 -42.14
C PRO A 19 31.32 6.02 -42.07
N GLN A 20 31.63 6.51 -40.85
CA GLN A 20 32.04 7.91 -40.66
C GLN A 20 33.28 8.23 -41.49
N THR A 21 33.19 9.30 -42.27
CA THR A 21 34.33 9.83 -43.01
C THR A 21 35.36 10.44 -42.04
N GLN A 22 36.62 10.51 -42.45
CA GLN A 22 37.66 11.18 -41.65
C GLN A 22 37.27 12.63 -41.33
N ALA A 23 36.62 13.34 -42.25
CA ALA A 23 36.09 14.67 -42.03
C ALA A 23 35.05 14.72 -40.88
N GLN A 24 34.13 13.76 -40.83
CA GLN A 24 33.14 13.67 -39.74
C GLN A 24 33.77 13.32 -38.39
N ARG A 25 34.80 12.46 -38.38
CA ARG A 25 35.56 12.17 -37.16
C ARG A 25 36.31 13.42 -36.67
N LEU A 26 36.89 14.20 -37.58
CA LEU A 26 37.52 15.48 -37.26
C LEU A 26 36.52 16.51 -36.73
N GLU A 27 35.32 16.61 -37.31
CA GLU A 27 34.25 17.46 -36.78
C GLU A 27 33.88 17.07 -35.33
N GLY A 28 33.70 15.77 -35.05
CA GLY A 28 33.42 15.29 -33.69
C GLY A 28 34.58 15.54 -32.71
N LEU A 29 35.83 15.43 -33.17
CA LEU A 29 37.01 15.79 -32.37
C LEU A 29 37.06 17.29 -32.06
N ILE A 30 36.70 18.15 -33.03
CA ILE A 30 36.62 19.60 -32.81
C ILE A 30 35.59 19.90 -31.73
N ASP A 31 34.41 19.29 -31.81
CA ASP A 31 33.35 19.48 -30.81
C ASP A 31 33.82 19.05 -29.41
N ALA A 32 34.44 17.87 -29.27
CA ALA A 32 34.98 17.38 -28.00
C ALA A 32 36.08 18.30 -27.44
N ALA A 33 36.98 18.80 -28.30
CA ALA A 33 38.05 19.70 -27.91
C ALA A 33 37.55 21.11 -27.53
N ASP A 34 36.50 21.61 -28.20
CA ASP A 34 35.83 22.87 -27.84
C ASP A 34 35.09 22.74 -26.50
N ILE A 35 34.42 21.61 -26.23
CA ILE A 35 33.81 21.34 -24.92
C ILE A 35 34.89 21.29 -23.84
N LEU A 36 35.99 20.55 -24.07
CA LEU A 36 37.12 20.53 -23.14
C LEU A 36 37.68 21.93 -22.89
N THR A 37 37.78 22.76 -23.92
CA THR A 37 38.20 24.17 -23.80
C THR A 37 37.27 24.94 -22.87
N GLY A 38 35.95 24.76 -23.03
CA GLY A 38 34.94 25.38 -22.18
C GLY A 38 35.08 24.96 -20.72
N VAL A 39 35.14 23.66 -20.46
CA VAL A 39 35.23 23.09 -19.09
C VAL A 39 36.55 23.44 -18.40
N SER A 40 37.65 23.53 -19.16
CA SER A 40 38.97 23.91 -18.64
C SER A 40 39.18 25.43 -18.52
N SER A 41 38.12 26.23 -18.59
CA SER A 41 38.23 27.68 -18.40
C SER A 41 38.59 27.98 -16.93
N PRO A 42 39.55 28.89 -16.65
CA PRO A 42 40.03 29.13 -15.29
C PRO A 42 38.91 29.54 -14.34
N SER A 43 38.71 28.79 -13.25
CA SER A 43 37.78 29.16 -12.18
C SER A 43 38.55 29.78 -11.00
N GLY A 44 38.00 30.82 -10.36
CA GLY A 44 38.70 31.58 -9.30
C GLY A 44 38.94 30.82 -7.98
N THR A 45 38.60 29.54 -7.91
CA THR A 45 38.53 28.73 -6.69
C THR A 45 39.60 27.63 -6.59
N GLU A 46 40.54 27.57 -7.54
CA GLU A 46 41.54 26.49 -7.65
C GLU A 46 42.83 26.75 -6.83
N THR A 47 43.47 25.67 -6.35
CA THR A 47 44.83 25.71 -5.78
C THR A 47 45.88 26.07 -6.84
N ALA A 48 47.11 26.44 -6.44
CA ALA A 48 48.15 26.86 -7.39
C ALA A 48 48.50 25.75 -8.39
N ASP A 49 48.62 24.51 -7.93
CA ASP A 49 48.93 23.34 -8.77
C ASP A 49 47.77 22.98 -9.70
N GLN A 50 46.53 23.03 -9.21
CA GLN A 50 45.33 22.86 -10.04
C GLN A 50 45.23 23.92 -11.13
N ARG A 51 45.52 25.19 -10.83
CA ARG A 51 45.52 26.27 -11.83
C ARG A 51 46.52 26.03 -12.95
N GLN A 52 47.72 25.55 -12.63
CA GLN A 52 48.74 25.24 -13.64
C GLN A 52 48.31 24.09 -14.55
N MET A 53 47.71 23.05 -13.97
CA MET A 53 47.17 21.91 -14.71
C MET A 53 45.99 22.30 -15.61
N THR A 54 44.97 22.99 -15.06
CA THR A 54 43.81 23.52 -15.79
C THR A 54 44.26 24.41 -16.95
N ALA A 55 45.22 25.32 -16.72
CA ALA A 55 45.77 26.19 -17.76
C ALA A 55 46.49 25.41 -18.87
N THR A 56 47.16 24.31 -18.52
CA THR A 56 47.85 23.44 -19.48
C THR A 56 46.84 22.70 -20.35
N ILE A 57 45.84 22.06 -19.74
CA ILE A 57 44.74 21.38 -20.44
C ILE A 57 43.98 22.36 -21.34
N HIS A 58 43.67 23.56 -20.85
CA HIS A 58 42.98 24.62 -21.62
C HIS A 58 43.78 25.14 -22.81
N ARG A 59 45.11 25.17 -22.70
CA ARG A 59 45.99 25.52 -23.82
C ARG A 59 46.05 24.40 -24.85
N LEU A 60 46.15 23.15 -24.40
CA LEU A 60 46.24 21.98 -25.28
C LEU A 60 44.92 21.74 -26.02
N SER A 61 43.77 21.83 -25.34
CA SER A 61 42.45 21.69 -25.96
C SER A 61 42.22 22.71 -27.08
N ARG A 62 42.59 23.99 -26.87
CA ARG A 62 42.54 25.01 -27.92
C ARG A 62 43.47 24.73 -29.10
N LYS A 63 44.69 24.26 -28.83
CA LYS A 63 45.64 23.87 -29.89
C LYS A 63 45.10 22.70 -30.70
N ILE A 64 44.59 21.66 -30.04
CA ILE A 64 43.98 20.49 -30.68
C ILE A 64 42.77 20.91 -31.52
N ALA A 65 41.85 21.72 -30.99
CA ALA A 65 40.70 22.22 -31.74
C ALA A 65 41.12 23.06 -32.97
N SER A 66 42.16 23.90 -32.84
CA SER A 66 42.71 24.67 -33.96
C SER A 66 43.37 23.78 -35.01
N GLU A 67 44.16 22.80 -34.59
CA GLU A 67 44.85 21.88 -35.48
C GLU A 67 43.86 20.95 -36.19
N ALA A 68 42.84 20.45 -35.49
CA ALA A 68 41.78 19.63 -36.07
C ALA A 68 40.97 20.40 -37.12
N ARG A 69 40.67 21.70 -36.88
CA ARG A 69 40.09 22.59 -37.91
C ARG A 69 41.03 22.81 -39.09
N GLY A 70 42.35 22.84 -38.85
CA GLY A 70 43.38 22.88 -39.89
C GLY A 70 43.42 21.61 -40.72
N ALA A 71 43.43 20.45 -40.06
CA ALA A 71 43.40 19.13 -40.65
C ALA A 71 42.15 18.91 -41.49
N LEU A 72 40.97 19.36 -41.03
CA LEU A 72 39.72 19.29 -41.79
C LEU A 72 39.79 20.05 -43.12
N ARG A 73 40.56 21.15 -43.19
CA ARG A 73 40.77 21.93 -44.42
C ARG A 73 41.86 21.36 -45.34
N ARG A 74 42.93 20.80 -44.76
CA ARG A 74 44.12 20.34 -45.50
C ARG A 74 44.10 18.85 -45.85
N GLY A 75 43.28 18.04 -45.17
CA GLY A 75 43.23 16.58 -45.31
C GLY A 75 44.36 15.83 -44.59
N ASP A 76 45.08 16.47 -43.67
CA ASP A 76 46.23 15.91 -42.95
C ASP A 76 46.13 16.16 -41.44
N ALA A 77 46.15 15.08 -40.67
CA ALA A 77 45.95 15.04 -39.22
C ALA A 77 47.23 14.75 -38.42
N ALA A 78 48.41 14.63 -39.06
CA ALA A 78 49.65 14.22 -38.40
C ALA A 78 50.07 15.13 -37.22
N GLY A 79 49.65 16.40 -37.22
CA GLY A 79 49.93 17.34 -36.13
C GLY A 79 49.14 17.10 -34.83
N LEU A 80 48.14 16.21 -34.82
CA LEU A 80 47.27 15.96 -33.67
C LEU A 80 47.83 14.94 -32.69
N GLU A 81 48.57 13.93 -33.16
CA GLU A 81 49.09 12.85 -32.32
C GLU A 81 50.08 13.34 -31.23
N PRO A 82 51.04 14.25 -31.50
CA PRO A 82 51.90 14.78 -30.47
C PRO A 82 51.14 15.58 -29.41
N LEU A 83 50.11 16.34 -29.84
CA LEU A 83 49.28 17.13 -28.93
C LEU A 83 48.41 16.24 -28.03
N ALA A 84 47.94 15.10 -28.52
CA ALA A 84 47.21 14.11 -27.74
C ALA A 84 48.10 13.45 -26.67
N HIS A 85 49.37 13.16 -26.99
CA HIS A 85 50.34 12.67 -26.01
C HIS A 85 50.63 13.71 -24.92
N GLU A 86 50.87 14.98 -25.29
CA GLU A 86 51.03 16.06 -24.31
C GLU A 86 49.78 16.22 -23.41
N LEU A 87 48.58 16.01 -23.97
CA LEU A 87 47.33 16.04 -23.20
C LEU A 87 47.21 14.83 -22.26
N ALA A 88 47.61 13.63 -22.70
CA ALA A 88 47.63 12.44 -21.85
C ALA A 88 48.56 12.61 -20.65
N ASP A 89 49.76 13.16 -20.85
CA ASP A 89 50.71 13.46 -19.77
C ASP A 89 50.14 14.46 -18.76
N ALA A 90 49.46 15.50 -19.24
CA ALA A 90 48.80 16.49 -18.38
C ALA A 90 47.64 15.90 -17.57
N VAL A 91 46.96 14.87 -18.08
CA VAL A 91 45.84 14.17 -17.43
C VAL A 91 46.32 13.06 -16.49
N GLY A 92 47.44 12.40 -16.77
CA GLY A 92 48.03 11.37 -15.89
C GLY A 92 48.37 11.89 -14.49
N LEU A 93 48.54 13.21 -14.34
CA LEU A 93 48.73 13.91 -13.05
C LEU A 93 47.42 14.09 -12.26
N VAL A 94 46.26 13.77 -12.83
CA VAL A 94 44.91 13.96 -12.25
C VAL A 94 44.40 12.72 -11.49
N ASP A 95 44.81 11.50 -11.88
CA ASP A 95 44.25 10.24 -11.35
C ASP A 95 44.67 9.90 -9.91
N ASP A 96 45.66 10.61 -9.32
CA ASP A 96 46.22 10.33 -7.98
C ASP A 96 45.58 11.14 -6.83
N ALA A 97 44.61 12.02 -7.12
CA ALA A 97 43.97 12.88 -6.12
C ALA A 97 42.44 12.69 -6.07
N GLN A 98 41.88 12.56 -4.87
CA GLN A 98 40.43 12.73 -4.64
C GLN A 98 40.05 14.18 -5.00
N LEU A 99 39.55 14.39 -6.22
CA LEU A 99 39.36 15.72 -6.77
C LEU A 99 37.88 16.17 -6.79
N PRO A 100 37.62 17.50 -6.79
CA PRO A 100 36.29 18.08 -6.96
C PRO A 100 35.63 17.74 -8.32
N ASP A 101 34.30 17.86 -8.35
CA ASP A 101 33.42 17.63 -9.51
C ASP A 101 33.86 18.22 -10.86
N THR A 102 34.47 19.42 -10.88
CA THR A 102 34.98 20.07 -12.10
C THR A 102 36.21 19.38 -12.69
N SER A 103 37.00 18.71 -11.85
CA SER A 103 38.18 17.95 -12.28
C SER A 103 37.79 16.65 -12.98
N THR A 104 36.60 16.10 -12.66
CA THR A 104 36.05 14.90 -13.29
C THR A 104 35.65 15.14 -14.76
N ASP A 105 34.99 16.27 -15.04
CA ASP A 105 34.57 16.62 -16.42
C ASP A 105 35.79 16.90 -17.30
N MET A 106 36.80 17.59 -16.78
CA MET A 106 38.06 17.81 -17.50
C MET A 106 38.74 16.48 -17.85
N ALA A 107 38.86 15.55 -16.90
CA ALA A 107 39.44 14.24 -17.14
C ALA A 107 38.67 13.44 -18.20
N PHE A 108 37.34 13.41 -18.11
CA PHE A 108 36.47 12.73 -19.09
C PHE A 108 36.65 13.29 -20.51
N TRP A 109 36.54 14.61 -20.68
CA TRP A 109 36.67 15.22 -22.00
C TRP A 109 38.09 15.15 -22.54
N SER A 110 39.11 15.15 -21.67
CA SER A 110 40.50 14.96 -22.11
C SER A 110 40.73 13.55 -22.63
N ARG A 111 40.24 12.52 -21.94
CA ARG A 111 40.24 11.13 -22.46
C ARG A 111 39.48 11.01 -23.77
N THR A 112 38.30 11.63 -23.88
CA THR A 112 37.49 11.64 -25.11
C THR A 112 38.25 12.24 -26.29
N VAL A 113 38.98 13.35 -26.07
CA VAL A 113 39.81 13.99 -27.10
C VAL A 113 40.99 13.09 -27.50
N ILE A 114 41.68 12.47 -26.53
CA ILE A 114 42.81 11.55 -26.77
C ILE A 114 42.34 10.34 -27.59
N GLU A 115 41.25 9.69 -27.17
CA GLU A 115 40.63 8.58 -27.89
C GLU A 115 40.18 9.01 -29.29
N GLY A 116 39.58 10.21 -29.41
CA GLY A 116 39.15 10.77 -30.69
C GLY A 116 40.30 10.96 -31.69
N VAL A 117 41.48 11.38 -31.22
CA VAL A 117 42.70 11.47 -32.06
C VAL A 117 43.17 10.07 -32.48
N ALA A 118 43.24 9.11 -31.55
CA ALA A 118 43.63 7.74 -31.87
C ALA A 118 42.69 7.07 -32.91
N MET A 119 41.40 7.40 -32.86
CA MET A 119 40.38 6.89 -33.80
C MET A 119 40.46 7.50 -35.20
N LEU A 120 41.27 8.54 -35.44
CA LEU A 120 41.50 9.07 -36.79
C LEU A 120 42.30 8.10 -37.67
N GLU A 121 43.18 7.29 -37.07
CA GLU A 121 44.03 6.33 -37.77
C GLU A 121 43.46 4.90 -37.79
N ALA A 122 42.40 4.65 -37.04
CA ALA A 122 41.75 3.35 -36.96
C ALA A 122 41.03 2.97 -38.27
N SER A 123 41.31 1.76 -38.78
CA SER A 123 40.66 1.20 -39.98
C SER A 123 39.14 1.02 -39.75
N PRO A 124 38.27 1.47 -40.68
CA PRO A 124 36.82 1.31 -40.60
C PRO A 124 36.36 -0.14 -40.39
N ASP A 125 37.08 -1.11 -40.95
CA ASP A 125 36.70 -2.52 -40.98
C ASP A 125 36.64 -3.16 -39.58
N SER A 126 37.41 -2.61 -38.62
CA SER A 126 37.51 -3.14 -37.25
C SER A 126 36.20 -3.05 -36.45
N LEU A 127 35.30 -2.14 -36.82
CA LEU A 127 34.04 -1.87 -36.10
C LEU A 127 32.80 -2.36 -36.84
N GLU A 128 32.92 -2.76 -38.10
CA GLU A 128 31.78 -3.15 -38.94
C GLU A 128 31.03 -4.35 -38.35
N HIS A 129 31.76 -5.40 -37.98
CA HIS A 129 31.18 -6.60 -37.37
C HIS A 129 30.49 -6.30 -36.04
N LEU A 130 31.06 -5.40 -35.22
CA LEU A 130 30.45 -5.00 -33.94
C LEU A 130 29.14 -4.23 -34.16
N VAL A 131 29.13 -3.28 -35.10
CA VAL A 131 27.93 -2.48 -35.43
C VAL A 131 26.83 -3.36 -36.00
N GLN A 132 27.17 -4.33 -36.85
CA GLN A 132 26.23 -5.31 -37.39
C GLN A 132 25.67 -6.24 -36.29
N ASP A 133 26.52 -6.74 -35.39
CA ASP A 133 26.06 -7.55 -34.24
C ASP A 133 25.13 -6.76 -33.32
N LEU A 134 25.47 -5.51 -32.99
CA LEU A 134 24.61 -4.63 -32.19
C LEU A 134 23.28 -4.34 -32.89
N ALA A 135 23.28 -4.15 -34.22
CA ALA A 135 22.05 -4.01 -35.00
C ALA A 135 21.19 -5.28 -34.96
N GLY A 136 21.81 -6.45 -35.12
CA GLY A 136 21.15 -7.75 -35.03
C GLY A 136 20.53 -8.00 -33.64
N ARG A 137 21.26 -7.64 -32.57
CA ARG A 137 20.77 -7.69 -31.19
C ARG A 137 19.60 -6.74 -30.96
N ALA A 138 19.70 -5.49 -31.42
CA ALA A 138 18.62 -4.51 -31.29
C ALA A 138 17.35 -4.96 -32.05
N SER A 139 17.50 -5.48 -33.27
CA SER A 139 16.38 -6.06 -34.04
C SER A 139 15.78 -7.25 -33.31
N SER A 140 16.61 -8.16 -32.81
CA SER A 140 16.15 -9.35 -32.06
C SER A 140 15.36 -8.97 -30.82
N LEU A 141 15.77 -7.92 -30.10
CA LEU A 141 15.01 -7.40 -28.95
C LEU A 141 13.65 -6.82 -29.37
N VAL A 142 13.57 -6.14 -30.52
CA VAL A 142 12.30 -5.68 -31.08
C VAL A 142 11.40 -6.87 -31.39
N ASP A 143 11.91 -7.86 -32.12
CA ASP A 143 11.12 -8.99 -32.60
C ASP A 143 10.57 -9.83 -31.43
N ASN A 144 11.39 -10.05 -30.41
CA ASN A 144 11.00 -10.79 -29.20
C ASN A 144 10.05 -10.03 -28.26
N MET A 145 9.87 -8.72 -28.41
CA MET A 145 8.93 -7.93 -27.59
C MET A 145 7.48 -8.17 -28.05
N ARG A 146 6.74 -9.03 -27.36
CA ARG A 146 5.37 -9.43 -27.74
C ARG A 146 4.33 -8.45 -27.20
N PHE A 147 3.57 -7.78 -28.07
CA PHE A 147 2.48 -6.90 -27.65
C PHE A 147 1.12 -7.61 -27.55
N ALA A 148 0.96 -8.75 -28.23
CA ALA A 148 -0.32 -9.45 -28.37
C ALA A 148 -0.97 -9.86 -27.04
N PHE A 149 -0.19 -10.07 -25.96
CA PHE A 149 -0.76 -10.47 -24.66
C PHE A 149 -1.46 -9.33 -23.93
N LEU A 150 -1.10 -8.07 -24.21
CA LEU A 150 -1.76 -6.88 -23.67
C LEU A 150 -3.04 -6.52 -24.44
N TYR A 151 -3.28 -7.16 -25.58
CA TYR A 151 -4.38 -6.86 -26.47
C TYR A 151 -5.67 -7.53 -25.99
N ASP A 152 -6.63 -6.74 -25.55
CA ASP A 152 -7.97 -7.23 -25.24
C ASP A 152 -8.72 -7.49 -26.55
N ARG A 153 -9.01 -8.77 -26.85
CA ARG A 153 -9.67 -9.16 -28.11
C ARG A 153 -11.14 -8.75 -28.18
N HIS A 154 -11.79 -8.50 -27.06
CA HIS A 154 -13.18 -8.09 -27.00
C HIS A 154 -13.31 -6.59 -27.24
N ARG A 155 -12.53 -5.77 -26.52
CA ARG A 155 -12.49 -4.31 -26.66
C ARG A 155 -11.65 -3.84 -27.85
N ARG A 156 -10.78 -4.70 -28.37
CA ARG A 156 -9.86 -4.47 -29.49
C ARG A 156 -8.87 -3.33 -29.25
N ILE A 157 -8.52 -3.10 -27.97
CA ILE A 157 -7.57 -2.09 -27.50
C ILE A 157 -6.61 -2.70 -26.47
N PHE A 158 -5.53 -2.00 -26.16
CA PHE A 158 -4.57 -2.47 -25.16
C PHE A 158 -5.07 -2.18 -23.74
N SER A 159 -4.85 -3.14 -22.84
CA SER A 159 -4.85 -2.87 -21.41
C SER A 159 -3.59 -2.10 -21.01
N ILE A 160 -3.69 -1.25 -19.99
CA ILE A 160 -2.57 -0.43 -19.49
C ILE A 160 -1.52 -1.27 -18.78
N GLY A 161 -1.93 -2.42 -18.22
CA GLY A 161 -1.04 -3.29 -17.48
C GLY A 161 -1.45 -4.75 -17.59
N TYR A 162 -0.49 -5.60 -17.30
CA TYR A 162 -0.74 -7.02 -17.09
C TYR A 162 -0.22 -7.35 -15.70
N ARG A 163 -1.13 -7.72 -14.82
CA ARG A 163 -0.75 -8.27 -13.54
C ARG A 163 -0.28 -9.69 -13.78
N LEU A 164 0.98 -9.98 -13.43
CA LEU A 164 1.50 -11.33 -13.47
C LEU A 164 0.66 -12.25 -12.59
N ALA A 165 0.73 -13.54 -12.85
CA ALA A 165 0.09 -14.51 -11.99
C ALA A 165 0.65 -14.34 -10.57
N ASP A 166 -0.25 -14.05 -9.63
CA ASP A 166 0.06 -13.79 -8.24
C ASP A 166 -1.04 -14.39 -7.35
N ALA A 167 -0.94 -14.14 -6.05
CA ALA A 167 -1.95 -14.53 -5.07
C ALA A 167 -3.37 -14.05 -5.46
N GLU A 168 -3.50 -12.98 -6.26
CA GLU A 168 -4.79 -12.42 -6.64
C GLU A 168 -5.30 -12.92 -8.00
N GLY A 169 -4.69 -13.87 -8.72
CA GLY A 169 -5.19 -14.27 -10.04
C GLY A 169 -4.20 -15.02 -10.94
N PRO A 170 -4.68 -15.78 -11.95
CA PRO A 170 -3.82 -16.04 -13.11
C PRO A 170 -3.47 -14.68 -13.70
N GLY A 171 -2.36 -14.62 -14.42
CA GLY A 171 -1.95 -13.34 -14.99
C GLY A 171 -3.09 -12.75 -15.81
N ARG A 172 -3.50 -11.54 -15.45
CA ARG A 172 -4.70 -10.89 -15.98
C ARG A 172 -4.36 -9.50 -16.50
N LEU A 173 -5.12 -9.09 -17.49
CA LEU A 173 -5.10 -7.70 -17.95
C LEU A 173 -5.70 -6.81 -16.87
N ASP A 174 -5.12 -5.63 -16.68
CA ASP A 174 -5.73 -4.59 -15.87
C ASP A 174 -7.05 -4.14 -16.51
N HIS A 175 -7.98 -3.69 -15.67
CA HIS A 175 -9.28 -3.19 -16.11
C HIS A 175 -9.23 -1.76 -16.69
N SER A 176 -8.04 -1.16 -16.76
CA SER A 176 -7.80 0.13 -17.39
C SER A 176 -7.20 -0.07 -18.78
N TYR A 177 -7.60 0.74 -19.74
CA TYR A 177 -7.25 0.56 -21.16
C TYR A 177 -6.70 1.84 -21.76
N TYR A 178 -5.80 1.69 -22.73
CA TYR A 178 -5.40 2.78 -23.63
C TYR A 178 -6.46 2.97 -24.70
N ASP A 179 -7.48 3.74 -24.36
CA ASP A 179 -8.71 3.90 -25.13
C ASP A 179 -8.80 5.22 -25.89
N LEU A 180 -7.78 6.08 -25.89
CA LEU A 180 -7.77 7.36 -26.62
C LEU A 180 -6.62 7.45 -27.63
N LEU A 181 -6.88 8.07 -28.79
CA LEU A 181 -5.87 8.30 -29.83
C LEU A 181 -4.86 9.39 -29.44
N ALA A 182 -5.25 10.37 -28.64
CA ALA A 182 -4.35 11.37 -28.05
C ALA A 182 -3.71 10.83 -26.76
N SER A 183 -2.86 9.82 -26.92
CA SER A 183 -2.03 9.24 -25.87
C SER A 183 -0.68 8.82 -26.44
N GLU A 184 0.33 8.81 -25.59
CA GLU A 184 1.66 8.27 -25.81
C GLU A 184 1.63 6.80 -26.27
N ALA A 185 0.65 6.04 -25.78
CA ALA A 185 0.49 4.62 -26.07
C ALA A 185 0.16 4.33 -27.54
N ARG A 186 -0.27 5.35 -28.30
CA ARG A 186 -0.48 5.20 -29.75
C ARG A 186 0.79 4.76 -30.49
N LEU A 187 1.98 5.10 -29.97
CA LEU A 187 3.24 4.61 -30.52
C LEU A 187 3.37 3.10 -30.36
N ALA A 188 2.97 2.56 -29.20
CA ALA A 188 2.94 1.12 -28.96
C ALA A 188 1.90 0.44 -29.85
N SER A 189 0.70 1.02 -30.01
CA SER A 189 -0.32 0.56 -30.96
C SER A 189 0.21 0.51 -32.39
N PHE A 190 0.89 1.56 -32.84
CA PHE A 190 1.46 1.64 -34.18
C PHE A 190 2.54 0.58 -34.43
N VAL A 191 3.46 0.40 -33.47
CA VAL A 191 4.51 -0.64 -33.55
C VAL A 191 3.93 -2.04 -33.51
N ALA A 192 2.93 -2.30 -32.66
CA ALA A 192 2.32 -3.61 -32.58
C ALA A 192 1.58 -3.98 -33.88
N ILE A 193 0.94 -3.01 -34.53
CA ILE A 193 0.33 -3.20 -35.85
C ILE A 193 1.41 -3.44 -36.91
N SER A 194 2.48 -2.64 -36.93
CA SER A 194 3.54 -2.80 -37.92
C SER A 194 4.25 -4.15 -37.82
N LYS A 195 4.44 -4.66 -36.60
CA LYS A 195 4.96 -6.01 -36.34
C LYS A 195 3.98 -7.14 -36.71
N GLY A 196 2.69 -6.85 -36.84
CA GLY A 196 1.65 -7.87 -37.02
C GLY A 196 1.22 -8.56 -35.72
N ASP A 197 1.60 -8.05 -34.55
CA ASP A 197 1.19 -8.59 -33.25
C ASP A 197 -0.31 -8.39 -32.99
N VAL A 198 -0.89 -7.31 -33.54
CA VAL A 198 -2.30 -6.94 -33.40
C VAL A 198 -2.87 -6.47 -34.75
N PRO A 199 -4.18 -6.65 -35.00
CA PRO A 199 -4.78 -6.26 -36.28
C PRO A 199 -4.90 -4.74 -36.44
N GLN A 200 -4.86 -4.25 -37.69
CA GLN A 200 -4.93 -2.82 -38.02
C GLN A 200 -6.18 -2.12 -37.47
N HIS A 201 -7.31 -2.82 -37.32
CA HIS A 201 -8.52 -2.23 -36.76
C HIS A 201 -8.34 -1.74 -35.32
N HIS A 202 -7.35 -2.24 -34.58
CA HIS A 202 -6.97 -1.73 -33.26
C HIS A 202 -6.81 -0.20 -33.26
N TRP A 203 -6.13 0.35 -34.28
CA TRP A 203 -5.92 1.80 -34.41
C TRP A 203 -7.23 2.59 -34.44
N PHE A 204 -8.25 2.05 -35.10
CA PHE A 204 -9.55 2.69 -35.27
C PHE A 204 -10.49 2.48 -34.08
N HIS A 205 -10.16 1.59 -33.15
CA HIS A 205 -10.90 1.41 -31.89
C HIS A 205 -10.43 2.37 -30.78
N LEU A 206 -9.29 3.04 -30.96
CA LEU A 206 -8.91 4.14 -30.08
C LEU A 206 -9.97 5.26 -30.17
N GLY A 207 -10.27 5.92 -29.08
CA GLY A 207 -11.28 6.97 -29.00
C GLY A 207 -10.81 8.24 -29.69
N ARG A 208 -11.69 8.85 -30.50
CA ARG A 208 -11.52 10.19 -31.08
C ARG A 208 -12.44 11.18 -30.38
N LEU A 209 -12.30 11.33 -29.07
CA LEU A 209 -13.02 12.39 -28.36
C LEU A 209 -12.42 13.74 -28.79
N VAL A 210 -13.25 14.58 -29.41
CA VAL A 210 -12.84 15.86 -29.97
C VAL A 210 -13.48 17.00 -29.19
N THR A 211 -12.66 17.96 -28.78
CA THR A 211 -13.08 19.26 -28.23
C THR A 211 -12.74 20.38 -29.21
N ASN A 212 -13.30 21.57 -28.99
CA ASN A 212 -12.99 22.76 -29.76
C ASN A 212 -12.00 23.65 -28.99
N VAL A 213 -10.79 23.79 -29.52
CA VAL A 213 -9.79 24.75 -29.04
C VAL A 213 -9.62 25.81 -30.13
N HIS A 214 -10.14 27.02 -29.92
CA HIS A 214 -10.07 28.15 -30.87
C HIS A 214 -10.58 27.86 -32.29
N GLY A 215 -11.77 27.27 -32.40
CA GLY A 215 -12.37 26.92 -33.69
C GLY A 215 -11.75 25.69 -34.35
N ARG A 216 -10.84 24.97 -33.69
CA ARG A 216 -10.17 23.77 -34.21
C ARG A 216 -10.54 22.53 -33.43
N ALA A 217 -11.00 21.51 -34.17
CA ALA A 217 -11.16 20.15 -33.68
C ALA A 217 -9.83 19.63 -33.11
N THR A 218 -9.82 19.31 -31.82
CA THR A 218 -8.63 18.87 -31.06
C THR A 218 -8.99 17.61 -30.29
N LEU A 219 -8.19 16.55 -30.44
CA LEU A 219 -8.36 15.32 -29.67
C LEU A 219 -8.13 15.59 -28.17
N MET A 220 -8.99 15.03 -27.33
CA MET A 220 -8.82 15.02 -25.88
C MET A 220 -7.97 13.83 -25.44
N SER A 221 -7.17 14.05 -24.41
CA SER A 221 -6.37 13.03 -23.71
C SER A 221 -6.94 12.79 -22.32
N TRP A 222 -6.40 11.83 -21.56
CA TRP A 222 -6.87 11.60 -20.19
C TRP A 222 -6.36 12.70 -19.26
N GLY A 223 -5.05 12.91 -19.27
CA GLY A 223 -4.36 13.84 -18.37
C GLY A 223 -4.32 15.27 -18.88
N GLY A 224 -4.45 15.51 -20.18
CA GLY A 224 -4.24 16.87 -20.74
C GLY A 224 -2.77 17.28 -20.69
N THR A 225 -1.84 16.32 -20.62
CA THR A 225 -0.40 16.56 -20.51
C THR A 225 0.21 16.77 -21.89
N MET A 226 1.35 17.47 -21.99
CA MET A 226 2.00 17.62 -23.30
C MET A 226 2.63 16.32 -23.79
N PHE A 227 3.14 15.49 -22.90
CA PHE A 227 3.75 14.19 -23.20
C PHE A 227 2.80 13.27 -23.97
N GLU A 228 1.54 13.15 -23.55
CA GLU A 228 0.51 12.34 -24.22
C GLU A 228 0.39 12.67 -25.72
N TYR A 229 0.53 13.95 -26.08
CA TYR A 229 0.44 14.40 -27.47
C TYR A 229 1.78 14.35 -28.20
N LEU A 230 2.88 14.71 -27.54
CA LEU A 230 4.12 15.07 -28.22
C LEU A 230 5.21 14.01 -28.17
N MET A 231 5.23 13.13 -27.15
CA MET A 231 6.25 12.07 -27.07
C MET A 231 6.28 11.19 -28.33
N PRO A 232 5.14 10.79 -28.93
CA PRO A 232 5.16 9.98 -30.14
C PRO A 232 5.86 10.67 -31.33
N LEU A 233 5.91 12.00 -31.40
CA LEU A 233 6.54 12.76 -32.47
C LEU A 233 8.08 12.66 -32.47
N LEU A 234 8.69 12.13 -31.41
CA LEU A 234 10.12 11.82 -31.39
C LEU A 234 10.50 10.78 -32.45
N LEU A 235 9.55 9.91 -32.82
CA LEU A 235 9.78 8.78 -33.72
C LEU A 235 8.75 8.71 -34.85
N MET A 236 7.50 9.10 -34.62
CA MET A 236 6.42 9.03 -35.61
C MET A 236 6.39 10.29 -36.46
N ARG A 237 6.25 10.11 -37.77
CA ARG A 237 6.07 11.20 -38.72
C ARG A 237 4.72 11.88 -38.53
N GLY A 238 4.74 13.20 -38.36
CA GLY A 238 3.54 14.04 -38.45
C GLY A 238 3.21 14.40 -39.90
N TYR A 239 1.94 14.32 -40.28
CA TYR A 239 1.46 14.74 -41.60
C TYR A 239 0.62 16.02 -41.46
N PRO A 240 1.02 17.14 -42.09
CA PRO A 240 0.30 18.41 -41.99
C PRO A 240 -1.19 18.29 -42.36
N GLY A 241 -2.06 18.91 -41.55
CA GLY A 241 -3.50 18.94 -41.82
C GLY A 241 -4.28 17.67 -41.46
N THR A 242 -3.61 16.70 -40.83
CA THR A 242 -4.27 15.54 -40.21
C THR A 242 -4.84 15.88 -38.83
N LEU A 243 -5.74 15.03 -38.34
CA LEU A 243 -6.33 15.18 -37.00
C LEU A 243 -5.26 15.16 -35.90
N LEU A 244 -4.24 14.30 -36.04
CA LEU A 244 -3.12 14.21 -35.10
C LEU A 244 -2.24 15.46 -35.12
N ASP A 245 -1.84 15.94 -36.30
CA ASP A 245 -1.03 17.17 -36.43
C ASP A 245 -1.77 18.39 -35.86
N GLN A 246 -3.04 18.54 -36.21
CA GLN A 246 -3.88 19.62 -35.69
C GLN A 246 -4.00 19.57 -34.16
N SER A 247 -4.21 18.37 -33.59
CA SER A 247 -4.36 18.19 -32.15
C SER A 247 -3.05 18.49 -31.39
N CYS A 248 -1.91 18.05 -31.91
CA CYS A 248 -0.61 18.34 -31.28
C CYS A 248 -0.31 19.83 -31.27
N ARG A 249 -0.57 20.54 -32.39
CA ARG A 249 -0.39 21.99 -32.47
C ARG A 249 -1.38 22.76 -31.58
N ALA A 250 -2.61 22.30 -31.48
CA ALA A 250 -3.60 22.90 -30.59
C ALA A 250 -3.25 22.73 -29.11
N CYS A 251 -2.72 21.56 -28.72
CA CYS A 251 -2.21 21.30 -27.37
C CYS A 251 -1.13 22.31 -26.97
N VAL A 252 -0.11 22.52 -27.83
CA VAL A 252 0.97 23.50 -27.57
C VAL A 252 0.40 24.92 -27.38
N ARG A 253 -0.52 25.37 -28.25
CA ARG A 253 -1.11 26.71 -28.12
C ARG A 253 -1.89 26.88 -26.81
N ARG A 254 -2.71 25.89 -26.46
CA ARG A 254 -3.50 25.93 -25.22
C ARG A 254 -2.61 25.94 -23.97
N GLN A 255 -1.48 25.22 -24.01
CA GLN A 255 -0.46 25.26 -22.96
C GLN A 255 0.21 26.64 -22.84
N ILE A 256 0.58 27.27 -23.97
CA ILE A 256 1.11 28.64 -23.99
C ILE A 256 0.11 29.62 -23.37
N GLU A 257 -1.14 29.57 -23.79
CA GLU A 257 -2.20 30.44 -23.28
C GLU A 257 -2.47 30.22 -21.79
N TYR A 258 -2.50 28.97 -21.34
CA TYR A 258 -2.71 28.66 -19.92
C TYR A 258 -1.54 29.14 -19.07
N GLY A 259 -0.29 28.97 -19.51
CA GLY A 259 0.87 29.54 -18.84
C GLY A 259 0.80 31.08 -18.76
N GLN A 260 0.32 31.75 -19.81
CA GLN A 260 0.09 33.20 -19.80
C GLN A 260 -1.01 33.59 -18.81
N GLN A 261 -2.13 32.86 -18.78
CA GLN A 261 -3.25 33.08 -17.83
C GLN A 261 -2.79 32.95 -16.37
N GLN A 262 -1.90 32.00 -16.08
CA GLN A 262 -1.37 31.74 -14.74
C GLN A 262 -0.12 32.57 -14.41
N GLY A 263 0.42 33.35 -15.35
CA GLY A 263 1.63 34.14 -15.13
C GLY A 263 2.92 33.32 -14.97
N VAL A 264 2.94 32.04 -15.40
CA VAL A 264 4.10 31.12 -15.28
C VAL A 264 4.58 30.61 -16.66
N PRO A 265 5.80 30.07 -16.80
CA PRO A 265 6.22 29.37 -18.02
C PRO A 265 5.24 28.25 -18.38
N TRP A 266 5.17 27.86 -19.65
CA TRP A 266 4.33 26.73 -20.08
C TRP A 266 5.16 25.45 -20.19
N GLY A 267 4.51 24.30 -20.40
CA GLY A 267 5.18 22.99 -20.38
C GLY A 267 4.66 22.09 -19.26
N ILE A 268 3.35 22.12 -18.99
CA ILE A 268 2.75 21.29 -17.93
C ILE A 268 2.61 19.87 -18.47
N SER A 269 3.29 18.94 -17.80
CA SER A 269 3.30 17.52 -18.13
C SER A 269 3.67 16.70 -16.89
N GLU A 270 3.66 15.38 -17.02
CA GLU A 270 4.14 14.40 -16.04
C GLU A 270 5.56 14.75 -15.60
N SER A 271 5.75 14.99 -14.30
CA SER A 271 7.04 15.38 -13.75
C SER A 271 7.13 15.06 -12.26
N ALA A 272 8.34 15.18 -11.72
CA ALA A 272 8.50 15.26 -10.29
C ALA A 272 8.00 16.62 -9.75
N TYR A 273 7.72 16.68 -8.46
CA TYR A 273 7.28 17.91 -7.78
C TYR A 273 7.85 17.97 -6.35
N THR A 274 7.68 19.08 -5.64
CA THR A 274 8.43 19.35 -4.39
C THR A 274 8.08 18.47 -3.20
N PHE A 275 7.13 17.54 -3.34
CA PHE A 275 6.81 16.57 -2.32
C PHE A 275 7.78 15.40 -2.37
N THR A 276 8.40 15.08 -1.24
CA THR A 276 9.31 13.97 -1.09
C THR A 276 8.70 12.89 -0.20
N ASP A 277 9.06 11.62 -0.44
CA ASP A 277 8.81 10.56 0.53
C ASP A 277 9.71 10.70 1.78
N ARG A 278 9.55 9.79 2.74
CA ARG A 278 10.37 9.76 3.97
C ARG A 278 11.86 9.54 3.71
N ALA A 279 12.24 9.05 2.53
CA ALA A 279 13.64 8.87 2.12
C ALA A 279 14.20 10.08 1.34
N GLY A 280 13.40 11.14 1.17
CA GLY A 280 13.81 12.34 0.45
C GLY A 280 13.67 12.26 -1.07
N ASN A 281 13.04 11.20 -1.61
CA ASN A 281 12.86 11.08 -3.07
C ASN A 281 11.65 11.88 -3.53
N TYR A 282 11.84 12.73 -4.54
CA TYR A 282 10.74 13.45 -5.18
C TYR A 282 9.72 12.47 -5.78
N GLN A 283 8.45 12.73 -5.51
CA GLN A 283 7.36 11.95 -6.09
C GLN A 283 7.04 12.41 -7.51
N TYR A 284 6.55 11.49 -8.35
CA TYR A 284 6.25 11.71 -9.76
C TYR A 284 4.76 11.54 -10.04
N ARG A 285 4.15 12.46 -10.79
CA ARG A 285 2.74 12.36 -11.21
C ARG A 285 2.44 13.14 -12.48
N ALA A 286 1.26 12.89 -13.05
CA ALA A 286 0.74 13.60 -14.22
C ALA A 286 0.09 14.95 -13.85
N PHE A 287 0.54 16.01 -14.53
CA PHE A 287 -0.03 17.36 -14.51
C PHE A 287 -0.51 17.73 -15.90
N GLY A 288 -1.66 18.40 -16.03
CA GLY A 288 -2.18 18.77 -17.33
C GLY A 288 -3.03 20.03 -17.29
N VAL A 289 -3.49 20.47 -18.47
CA VAL A 289 -4.17 21.76 -18.63
C VAL A 289 -5.69 21.59 -18.79
N PRO A 290 -6.51 22.40 -18.08
CA PRO A 290 -7.96 22.40 -18.26
C PRO A 290 -8.39 22.63 -19.71
N GLY A 291 -9.34 21.82 -20.17
CA GLY A 291 -9.88 21.85 -21.52
C GLY A 291 -9.22 20.89 -22.51
N LEU A 292 -8.09 20.26 -22.16
CA LEU A 292 -7.42 19.23 -22.98
C LEU A 292 -7.58 17.80 -22.41
N GLY A 293 -7.78 17.67 -21.09
CA GLY A 293 -7.91 16.38 -20.41
C GLY A 293 -9.33 16.09 -19.91
N LEU A 294 -9.64 14.80 -19.73
CA LEU A 294 -10.90 14.31 -19.13
C LEU A 294 -10.87 14.29 -17.59
N LYS A 295 -9.67 14.26 -17.00
CA LYS A 295 -9.45 14.19 -15.55
C LYS A 295 -9.99 15.44 -14.82
N ARG A 296 -10.59 15.25 -13.64
CA ARG A 296 -11.01 16.35 -12.74
C ARG A 296 -9.79 16.98 -12.05
N GLY A 297 -9.87 18.26 -11.72
CA GLY A 297 -8.83 18.95 -10.94
C GLY A 297 -7.55 19.30 -11.70
N LEU A 298 -7.58 19.35 -13.04
CA LEU A 298 -6.40 19.76 -13.83
C LEU A 298 -5.95 21.20 -13.56
N ALA A 299 -6.81 22.04 -13.00
CA ALA A 299 -6.45 23.39 -12.58
C ALA A 299 -5.76 23.45 -11.21
N ASP A 300 -5.78 22.36 -10.44
CA ASP A 300 -5.46 22.37 -9.01
C ASP A 300 -3.94 22.39 -8.74
N ASP A 301 -3.12 21.98 -9.71
CA ASP A 301 -1.70 21.74 -9.53
C ASP A 301 -0.84 22.35 -10.66
N LEU A 302 -0.17 23.45 -10.36
CA LEU A 302 0.66 24.19 -11.32
C LEU A 302 2.13 23.79 -11.21
N VAL A 303 2.55 22.79 -12.00
CA VAL A 303 3.94 22.34 -12.08
C VAL A 303 4.38 22.34 -13.54
N VAL A 304 5.54 22.95 -13.82
CA VAL A 304 6.05 23.14 -15.18
C VAL A 304 7.31 22.30 -15.38
N ALA A 305 7.33 21.48 -16.42
CA ALA A 305 8.40 20.55 -16.73
C ALA A 305 9.17 21.02 -18.00
N PRO A 306 10.46 21.38 -17.89
CA PRO A 306 11.24 21.87 -19.04
C PRO A 306 11.30 20.91 -20.23
N TYR A 307 11.30 19.59 -20.01
CA TYR A 307 11.33 18.62 -21.11
C TYR A 307 10.11 18.73 -22.03
N ALA A 308 8.95 19.13 -21.52
CA ALA A 308 7.76 19.36 -22.34
C ALA A 308 7.96 20.50 -23.34
N THR A 309 8.73 21.52 -22.94
CA THR A 309 9.17 22.60 -23.86
C THR A 309 10.07 22.04 -24.96
N ALA A 310 10.97 21.10 -24.62
CA ALA A 310 11.82 20.43 -25.62
C ALA A 310 10.98 19.66 -26.65
N LEU A 311 9.97 18.91 -26.20
CA LEU A 311 9.05 18.20 -27.10
C LEU A 311 8.29 19.16 -28.03
N ALA A 312 7.84 20.31 -27.52
CA ALA A 312 7.16 21.33 -28.34
C ALA A 312 8.06 22.01 -29.37
N ALA A 313 9.38 22.01 -29.16
CA ALA A 313 10.33 22.60 -30.11
C ALA A 313 10.26 21.95 -31.51
N ILE A 314 9.80 20.71 -31.62
CA ILE A 314 9.57 20.01 -32.89
C ILE A 314 8.45 20.67 -33.70
N LEU A 315 7.47 21.31 -33.04
CA LEU A 315 6.28 21.90 -33.67
C LEU A 315 6.33 23.42 -33.78
N ASP A 316 6.87 24.08 -32.75
CA ASP A 316 7.00 25.54 -32.65
C ASP A 316 8.35 25.94 -32.02
N PRO A 317 9.44 25.90 -32.81
CA PRO A 317 10.78 26.22 -32.32
C PRO A 317 10.92 27.63 -31.72
N PRO A 318 10.38 28.70 -32.34
CA PRO A 318 10.49 30.05 -31.77
C PRO A 318 9.83 30.18 -30.40
N ALA A 319 8.62 29.62 -30.21
CA ALA A 319 7.94 29.66 -28.92
C ALA A 319 8.71 28.88 -27.85
N ALA A 320 9.22 27.69 -28.20
CA ALA A 320 10.01 26.86 -27.29
C ALA A 320 11.31 27.57 -26.86
N ALA A 321 12.03 28.21 -27.79
CA ALA A 321 13.24 28.98 -27.47
C ALA A 321 12.96 30.13 -26.49
N ALA A 322 11.88 30.89 -26.70
CA ALA A 322 11.47 31.94 -25.77
C ALA A 322 11.10 31.38 -24.38
N ASN A 323 10.45 30.22 -24.32
CA ASN A 323 10.09 29.59 -23.05
C ASN A 323 11.31 29.03 -22.31
N PHE A 324 12.29 28.44 -23.00
CA PHE A 324 13.55 28.02 -22.39
C PHE A 324 14.31 29.19 -21.75
N GLN A 325 14.37 30.34 -22.42
CA GLN A 325 14.96 31.55 -21.82
C GLN A 325 14.22 31.97 -20.54
N ARG A 326 12.88 31.83 -20.52
CA ARG A 326 12.06 32.13 -19.34
C ARG A 326 12.26 31.12 -18.21
N LEU A 327 12.37 29.83 -18.53
CA LEU A 327 12.67 28.76 -17.59
C LEU A 327 14.06 28.96 -16.96
N ALA A 328 15.07 29.31 -17.76
CA ALA A 328 16.41 29.60 -17.28
C ALA A 328 16.43 30.80 -16.32
N ARG A 329 15.75 31.90 -16.66
CA ARG A 329 15.54 33.05 -15.76
C ARG A 329 14.77 32.69 -14.48
N SER A 330 14.05 31.56 -14.47
CA SER A 330 13.32 31.06 -13.31
C SER A 330 14.15 30.11 -12.44
N GLY A 331 15.43 29.89 -12.78
CA GLY A 331 16.35 29.04 -12.01
C GLY A 331 16.26 27.55 -12.32
N ALA A 332 15.57 27.16 -13.40
CA ALA A 332 15.50 25.76 -13.81
C ALA A 332 16.73 25.28 -14.58
N ASP A 333 17.65 26.18 -14.93
CA ASP A 333 18.90 25.82 -15.61
C ASP A 333 19.93 25.32 -14.59
N GLY A 334 20.47 24.13 -14.81
CA GLY A 334 21.43 23.47 -13.93
C GLY A 334 22.55 22.81 -14.71
N ARG A 335 23.46 22.14 -14.00
CA ARG A 335 24.70 21.58 -14.58
C ARG A 335 24.45 20.64 -15.76
N PHE A 336 23.52 19.70 -15.62
CA PHE A 336 23.21 18.70 -16.66
C PHE A 336 22.07 19.14 -17.59
N GLY A 337 21.90 20.45 -17.76
CA GLY A 337 20.77 21.07 -18.46
C GLY A 337 19.64 21.42 -17.50
N PHE A 338 18.43 21.51 -18.04
CA PHE A 338 17.27 21.90 -17.23
C PHE A 338 16.92 20.84 -16.18
N TYR A 339 16.68 21.30 -14.96
CA TYR A 339 16.12 20.52 -13.86
C TYR A 339 14.73 19.98 -14.20
N GLU A 340 14.31 18.99 -13.43
CA GLU A 340 13.09 18.22 -13.66
C GLU A 340 11.82 19.06 -13.75
N ALA A 341 11.60 19.99 -12.80
CA ALA A 341 10.40 20.81 -12.78
C ALA A 341 10.56 22.11 -11.96
N ILE A 342 9.64 23.04 -12.19
CA ILE A 342 9.36 24.17 -11.31
C ILE A 342 7.94 24.02 -10.76
N ASP A 343 7.81 23.96 -9.44
CA ASP A 343 6.56 23.83 -8.72
C ASP A 343 6.06 25.22 -8.28
N TYR A 344 4.85 25.57 -8.70
CA TYR A 344 4.19 26.85 -8.42
C TYR A 344 2.95 26.69 -7.52
N ARG A 345 2.76 25.54 -6.88
CA ARG A 345 1.59 25.30 -6.02
C ARG A 345 1.61 26.22 -4.79
N PRO A 346 0.45 26.71 -4.30
CA PRO A 346 0.39 27.57 -3.12
C PRO A 346 0.95 26.85 -1.89
N ARG A 347 2.04 27.38 -1.33
CA ARG A 347 2.60 26.89 -0.06
C ARG A 347 1.82 27.42 1.13
N SER A 348 0.61 26.88 1.32
CA SER A 348 -0.18 27.10 2.54
C SER A 348 -0.26 25.79 3.31
N ARG A 349 0.24 25.78 4.56
CA ARG A 349 0.22 24.67 5.53
C ARG A 349 1.10 23.45 5.19
N MET A 350 2.40 23.61 5.39
CA MET A 350 3.29 22.61 6.00
C MET A 350 4.69 23.22 6.06
N VAL A 351 5.42 22.95 7.15
CA VAL A 351 6.77 23.39 7.51
C VAL A 351 6.81 24.53 8.55
N VAL A 352 7.20 24.09 9.76
CA VAL A 352 7.73 24.85 10.89
C VAL A 352 9.12 25.40 10.50
N GLU A 353 9.40 26.63 10.95
CA GLU A 353 10.72 27.28 11.02
C GLU A 353 11.54 27.47 9.73
N THR A 354 11.27 28.57 9.02
CA THR A 354 12.31 29.56 8.71
C THR A 354 11.66 30.88 8.28
N LEU A 355 12.10 31.98 8.91
CA LEU A 355 11.69 33.34 8.60
C LEU A 355 11.98 33.68 7.13
N VAL A 356 10.96 33.64 6.27
CA VAL A 356 10.99 34.29 4.95
C VAL A 356 9.79 35.23 4.85
N PRO A 357 9.98 36.52 4.56
CA PRO A 357 8.87 37.47 4.44
C PRO A 357 7.88 37.07 3.33
N ALA A 358 6.60 37.23 3.64
CA ALA A 358 5.47 36.89 2.80
C ALA A 358 5.29 37.90 1.64
N ASP A 359 6.21 37.88 0.65
CA ASP A 359 6.08 38.73 -0.54
C ASP A 359 6.72 38.16 -1.83
N SER A 360 6.77 36.82 -1.99
CA SER A 360 7.12 36.24 -3.30
C SER A 360 6.22 35.06 -3.65
N THR A 361 5.76 35.04 -4.90
CA THR A 361 5.13 33.88 -5.55
C THR A 361 5.96 32.64 -5.24
N SER A 362 5.39 31.69 -4.49
CA SER A 362 6.09 30.56 -3.89
C SER A 362 6.53 29.54 -4.94
N ARG A 363 7.53 29.87 -5.75
CA ARG A 363 8.14 28.99 -6.75
C ARG A 363 9.25 28.14 -6.11
N ALA A 364 9.31 26.87 -6.47
CA ALA A 364 10.36 25.97 -6.00
C ALA A 364 10.84 25.05 -7.13
N VAL A 365 12.15 25.06 -7.37
CA VAL A 365 12.79 24.20 -8.37
C VAL A 365 12.97 22.81 -7.77
N VAL A 366 12.77 21.78 -8.58
CA VAL A 366 13.04 20.38 -8.23
C VAL A 366 14.41 20.00 -8.81
N PRO A 367 15.52 20.08 -8.04
CA PRO A 367 16.88 19.86 -8.53
C PRO A 367 17.18 18.36 -8.79
N ALA A 368 16.40 17.73 -9.66
CA ALA A 368 16.58 16.36 -10.10
C ALA A 368 16.77 16.30 -11.61
N TYR A 369 17.39 15.22 -12.09
CA TYR A 369 17.59 14.94 -13.51
C TYR A 369 17.07 13.56 -13.85
N PHE A 370 15.91 13.50 -14.49
CA PHE A 370 15.36 12.21 -14.93
C PHE A 370 15.96 11.84 -16.29
N ALA A 371 16.69 10.73 -16.34
CA ALA A 371 17.41 10.30 -17.53
C ALA A 371 16.50 10.18 -18.78
N HIS A 372 15.25 9.74 -18.61
CA HIS A 372 14.29 9.64 -19.71
C HIS A 372 13.80 11.02 -20.19
N HIS A 373 13.60 11.99 -19.31
CA HIS A 373 13.25 13.37 -19.68
C HIS A 373 14.40 14.07 -20.41
N GLN A 374 15.65 13.87 -19.95
CA GLN A 374 16.84 14.36 -20.64
C GLN A 374 16.99 13.71 -22.01
N GLY A 375 16.85 12.37 -22.09
CA GLY A 375 16.91 11.64 -23.35
C GLY A 375 15.86 12.09 -24.36
N MET A 376 14.61 12.30 -23.94
CA MET A 376 13.55 12.83 -24.81
C MET A 376 13.86 14.26 -25.28
N SER A 377 14.38 15.11 -24.38
CA SER A 377 14.76 16.48 -24.73
C SER A 377 15.86 16.50 -25.79
N LEU A 378 16.90 15.66 -25.62
CA LEU A 378 17.98 15.51 -26.58
C LEU A 378 17.48 15.00 -27.93
N VAL A 379 16.62 13.99 -27.96
CA VAL A 379 16.06 13.47 -29.23
C VAL A 379 15.17 14.51 -29.90
N ALA A 380 14.38 15.28 -29.15
CA ALA A 380 13.55 16.35 -29.71
C ALA A 380 14.39 17.44 -30.38
N LEU A 381 15.42 17.93 -29.68
CA LEU A 381 16.36 18.92 -30.19
C LEU A 381 17.17 18.37 -31.38
N ALA A 382 17.59 17.10 -31.33
CA ALA A 382 18.28 16.45 -32.43
C ALA A 382 17.37 16.29 -33.66
N ASN A 383 16.09 15.98 -33.50
CA ASN A 383 15.14 15.98 -34.62
C ASN A 383 14.98 17.38 -35.21
N LEU A 384 14.89 18.41 -34.37
CA LEU A 384 14.82 19.79 -34.85
C LEU A 384 16.08 20.20 -35.65
N ILE A 385 17.27 19.99 -35.09
CA ILE A 385 18.55 20.44 -35.67
C ILE A 385 19.00 19.54 -36.83
N CYS A 386 18.87 18.21 -36.67
CA CYS A 386 19.33 17.22 -37.63
C CYS A 386 18.23 16.75 -38.60
N ARG A 387 17.14 17.52 -38.74
CA ARG A 387 16.04 17.32 -39.71
C ARG A 387 15.37 15.94 -39.58
N ASP A 388 14.72 15.71 -38.45
CA ASP A 388 13.93 14.53 -38.10
C ASP A 388 14.70 13.22 -38.23
N ARG A 389 15.97 13.21 -37.78
CA ARG A 389 16.88 12.08 -37.98
C ARG A 389 16.36 10.79 -37.37
N PHE A 390 15.79 10.84 -36.16
CA PHE A 390 15.27 9.65 -35.48
C PHE A 390 13.95 9.17 -36.09
N VAL A 391 13.09 10.10 -36.54
CA VAL A 391 11.88 9.76 -37.30
C VAL A 391 12.25 9.06 -38.61
N LYS A 392 13.22 9.58 -39.37
CA LYS A 392 13.70 8.96 -40.61
C LYS A 392 14.27 7.57 -40.39
N ARG A 393 14.99 7.36 -39.28
CA ARG A 393 15.50 6.03 -38.90
C ARG A 393 14.36 5.08 -38.55
N PHE A 394 13.41 5.48 -37.71
CA PHE A 394 12.25 4.65 -37.36
C PHE A 394 11.43 4.26 -38.60
N HIS A 395 11.16 5.22 -39.48
CA HIS A 395 10.47 5.03 -40.75
C HIS A 395 11.34 4.42 -41.86
N GLY A 396 12.58 4.03 -41.56
CA GLY A 396 13.43 3.23 -42.45
C GLY A 396 13.08 1.74 -42.44
N ASP A 397 12.40 1.25 -41.39
CA ASP A 397 11.99 -0.15 -41.29
C ASP A 397 10.81 -0.44 -42.25
N PRO A 398 10.90 -1.46 -43.11
CA PRO A 398 9.84 -1.80 -44.07
C PRO A 398 8.46 -2.07 -43.44
N ARG A 399 8.42 -2.63 -42.23
CA ARG A 399 7.17 -2.90 -41.50
C ARG A 399 6.47 -1.61 -41.09
N VAL A 400 7.26 -0.64 -40.64
CA VAL A 400 6.78 0.71 -40.29
C VAL A 400 6.27 1.43 -41.53
N GLN A 401 7.01 1.37 -42.64
CA GLN A 401 6.62 2.00 -43.92
C GLN A 401 5.25 1.50 -44.40
N ALA A 402 5.02 0.18 -44.34
CA ALA A 402 3.74 -0.42 -44.72
C ALA A 402 2.55 0.06 -43.86
N THR A 403 2.80 0.61 -42.68
CA THR A 403 1.78 1.02 -41.70
C THR A 403 1.52 2.53 -41.70
N GLU A 404 2.31 3.34 -42.43
CA GLU A 404 2.27 4.80 -42.40
C GLU A 404 0.90 5.43 -42.71
N LEU A 405 0.06 4.74 -43.50
CA LEU A 405 -1.27 5.23 -43.88
C LEU A 405 -2.17 5.52 -42.66
N LEU A 406 -1.95 4.84 -41.52
CA LEU A 406 -2.68 5.10 -40.28
C LEU A 406 -2.47 6.50 -39.72
N LEU A 407 -1.36 7.15 -40.07
CA LEU A 407 -1.00 8.48 -39.57
C LEU A 407 -1.66 9.61 -40.37
N GLN A 408 -2.38 9.28 -41.45
CA GLN A 408 -2.95 10.25 -42.40
C GLN A 408 -4.46 10.48 -42.21
N GLU A 409 -4.97 10.31 -41.00
CA GLU A 409 -6.39 10.49 -40.67
C GLU A 409 -6.81 11.97 -40.85
N ARG A 410 -7.81 12.21 -41.71
CA ARG A 410 -8.35 13.55 -41.98
C ARG A 410 -9.16 14.07 -40.79
N VAL A 411 -9.21 15.39 -40.63
CA VAL A 411 -10.06 16.05 -39.64
C VAL A 411 -11.54 15.83 -39.98
N PRO A 412 -12.37 15.26 -39.09
CA PRO A 412 -13.79 15.06 -39.36
C PRO A 412 -14.52 16.40 -39.54
N ARG A 413 -15.34 16.53 -40.60
CA ARG A 413 -16.11 17.76 -40.89
C ARG A 413 -17.32 17.95 -39.96
N GLU A 414 -17.84 16.86 -39.39
CA GLU A 414 -19.01 16.82 -38.50
C GLU A 414 -18.65 16.14 -37.16
N ALA A 415 -17.53 16.53 -36.54
CA ALA A 415 -17.19 15.99 -35.23
C ALA A 415 -18.24 16.44 -34.19
N ILE A 416 -18.89 15.48 -33.51
CA ILE A 416 -19.70 15.76 -32.32
C ILE A 416 -18.75 16.35 -31.28
N LEU A 417 -18.81 17.67 -31.11
CA LEU A 417 -17.98 18.38 -30.15
C LEU A 417 -18.40 17.96 -28.75
N SER A 418 -17.52 17.26 -28.05
CA SER A 418 -17.69 17.03 -26.62
C SER A 418 -17.52 18.39 -25.93
N GLN A 419 -18.53 18.84 -25.18
CA GLN A 419 -18.39 20.09 -24.43
C GLN A 419 -17.27 19.91 -23.39
N PRO A 420 -16.22 20.75 -23.41
CA PRO A 420 -15.24 20.75 -22.33
C PRO A 420 -15.98 21.08 -21.04
N ARG A 421 -15.87 20.20 -20.03
CA ARG A 421 -16.52 20.45 -18.74
C ARG A 421 -15.96 21.75 -18.17
N PRO A 422 -16.81 22.72 -17.77
CA PRO A 422 -16.36 23.97 -17.19
C PRO A 422 -15.55 23.70 -15.93
N SER A 423 -14.65 24.64 -15.59
CA SER A 423 -13.87 24.62 -14.36
C SER A 423 -14.80 24.72 -13.15
N GLU A 424 -15.33 23.58 -12.71
CA GLU A 424 -16.03 23.46 -11.43
C GLU A 424 -14.98 23.64 -10.33
N GLY A 425 -15.19 24.67 -9.50
CA GLY A 425 -14.35 24.94 -8.34
C GLY A 425 -14.34 23.75 -7.38
N ALA A 426 -13.14 23.42 -6.93
CA ALA A 426 -12.81 22.70 -5.70
C ALA A 426 -13.83 21.65 -5.24
N THR A 427 -13.73 20.44 -5.79
CA THR A 427 -13.86 19.25 -4.96
C THR A 427 -12.58 18.45 -5.14
N VAL A 428 -11.71 18.55 -4.14
CA VAL A 428 -10.46 17.81 -4.02
C VAL A 428 -10.76 16.34 -4.34
N THR A 429 -10.29 15.86 -5.48
CA THR A 429 -10.23 14.42 -5.72
C THR A 429 -8.96 13.96 -5.03
N PRO A 430 -9.03 13.22 -3.90
CA PRO A 430 -7.82 12.85 -3.17
C PRO A 430 -6.92 12.03 -4.09
N SER A 431 -5.65 12.44 -4.17
CA SER A 431 -4.55 11.56 -4.55
C SER A 431 -4.72 10.24 -3.80
N ILE A 432 -4.59 9.09 -4.46
CA ILE A 432 -4.55 7.78 -3.77
C ILE A 432 -3.49 7.92 -2.67
N PRO A 433 -3.87 7.99 -1.38
CA PRO A 433 -2.90 8.19 -0.32
C PRO A 433 -1.97 6.99 -0.33
N VAL A 434 -0.67 7.20 -0.06
CA VAL A 434 0.14 6.10 0.47
C VAL A 434 -0.53 5.74 1.80
N LEU A 435 -1.29 4.64 1.82
CA LEU A 435 -2.11 4.28 2.95
C LEU A 435 -1.23 4.09 4.18
N ALA A 436 -1.53 4.85 5.24
CA ALA A 436 -0.90 4.61 6.52
C ALA A 436 -1.22 3.17 6.95
N SER A 437 -0.19 2.40 7.31
CA SER A 437 -0.33 1.00 7.74
C SER A 437 0.69 0.68 8.85
N ARG A 438 0.34 -0.28 9.70
CA ARG A 438 1.28 -0.90 10.66
C ARG A 438 1.68 -2.27 10.12
N ARG A 439 2.99 -2.53 10.02
CA ARG A 439 3.53 -3.80 9.52
C ARG A 439 4.35 -4.50 10.60
N PHE A 440 4.08 -5.78 10.80
CA PHE A 440 4.77 -6.65 11.74
C PHE A 440 5.32 -7.84 10.96
N ARG A 441 6.64 -8.05 11.03
CA ARG A 441 7.33 -9.17 10.35
C ARG A 441 7.49 -10.41 11.24
N SER A 442 6.93 -10.37 12.43
CA SER A 442 7.00 -11.43 13.42
C SER A 442 5.68 -11.43 14.20
N PRO A 443 5.15 -12.61 14.57
CA PRO A 443 4.07 -12.72 15.54
C PRO A 443 4.55 -12.51 16.99
N HIS A 444 5.87 -12.52 17.22
CA HIS A 444 6.48 -12.37 18.53
C HIS A 444 6.74 -10.90 18.83
N MET A 445 5.74 -10.25 19.42
CA MET A 445 5.85 -8.91 19.99
C MET A 445 5.67 -9.00 21.51
N ALA A 446 6.24 -8.06 22.25
CA ALA A 446 6.12 -8.02 23.72
C ALA A 446 4.66 -7.98 24.21
N SER A 447 3.76 -7.43 23.39
CA SER A 447 2.33 -7.49 23.61
C SER A 447 1.56 -7.62 22.28
N PRO A 448 0.36 -8.23 22.31
CA PRO A 448 -0.48 -8.33 21.13
C PRO A 448 -0.98 -6.96 20.65
N HIS A 449 -0.56 -6.55 19.45
CA HIS A 449 -1.08 -5.36 18.79
C HIS A 449 -2.41 -5.66 18.09
N ALA A 450 -3.48 -5.02 18.55
CA ALA A 450 -4.84 -5.14 18.03
C ALA A 450 -5.18 -4.06 17.00
N HIS A 451 -6.17 -4.36 16.16
CA HIS A 451 -6.77 -3.47 15.17
C HIS A 451 -8.27 -3.73 15.05
N PHE A 452 -9.02 -2.68 14.77
CA PHE A 452 -10.48 -2.69 14.82
C PHE A 452 -11.06 -2.26 13.48
N LEU A 453 -11.76 -3.19 12.83
CA LEU A 453 -12.49 -2.98 11.59
C LEU A 453 -13.97 -2.85 11.92
N SER A 454 -14.66 -1.83 11.41
CA SER A 454 -16.05 -1.58 11.79
C SER A 454 -16.84 -0.85 10.72
N ASN A 455 -18.13 -1.16 10.62
CA ASN A 455 -19.13 -0.37 9.89
C ASN A 455 -20.02 0.47 10.84
N GLY A 456 -19.63 0.56 12.12
CA GLY A 456 -20.35 1.24 13.21
C GLY A 456 -21.38 0.38 13.93
N ARG A 457 -21.86 -0.72 13.32
CA ARG A 457 -22.76 -1.69 13.98
C ARG A 457 -22.07 -3.01 14.26
N TYR A 458 -21.32 -3.52 13.28
CA TYR A 458 -20.48 -4.70 13.37
C TYR A 458 -19.03 -4.28 13.51
N THR A 459 -18.31 -4.85 14.47
CA THR A 459 -16.90 -4.58 14.73
C THR A 459 -16.14 -5.89 14.87
N ALA A 460 -15.05 -6.03 14.11
CA ALA A 460 -14.10 -7.13 14.23
C ALA A 460 -12.78 -6.60 14.81
N MET A 461 -12.30 -7.23 15.89
CA MET A 461 -10.98 -7.00 16.44
C MET A 461 -10.06 -8.13 16.01
N LEU A 462 -8.89 -7.78 15.46
CA LEU A 462 -7.84 -8.74 15.12
C LEU A 462 -6.50 -8.28 15.66
N THR A 463 -5.70 -9.22 16.14
CA THR A 463 -4.31 -8.96 16.52
C THR A 463 -3.36 -9.30 15.39
N HIS A 464 -2.15 -8.74 15.43
CA HIS A 464 -1.09 -9.08 14.49
C HIS A 464 -0.64 -10.56 14.54
N GLY A 465 -1.02 -11.33 15.57
CA GLY A 465 -0.82 -12.79 15.67
C GLY A 465 -1.99 -13.62 15.14
N GLY A 466 -3.15 -13.00 14.86
CA GLY A 466 -4.37 -13.67 14.38
C GLY A 466 -5.39 -14.05 15.45
N GLY A 467 -5.18 -13.63 16.71
CA GLY A 467 -6.22 -13.61 17.73
C GLY A 467 -7.30 -12.57 17.40
N GLY A 468 -8.40 -12.59 18.15
CA GLY A 468 -9.52 -11.67 17.92
C GLY A 468 -10.91 -12.23 18.14
N PHE A 469 -11.88 -11.32 18.04
CA PHE A 469 -13.31 -11.55 18.23
C PHE A 469 -14.13 -10.54 17.42
N SER A 470 -15.46 -10.73 17.42
CA SER A 470 -16.39 -9.89 16.65
C SER A 470 -17.63 -9.59 17.46
N VAL A 471 -18.12 -8.35 17.36
CA VAL A 471 -19.27 -7.83 18.12
C VAL A 471 -20.24 -7.14 17.16
N TRP A 472 -21.53 -7.27 17.42
CA TRP A 472 -22.60 -6.58 16.69
C TRP A 472 -23.54 -5.91 17.68
N GLN A 473 -23.60 -4.57 17.64
CA GLN A 473 -24.44 -3.74 18.51
C GLN A 473 -24.35 -4.10 20.01
N GLY A 474 -23.15 -4.43 20.48
CA GLY A 474 -22.88 -4.83 21.88
C GLY A 474 -23.09 -6.31 22.18
N LEU A 475 -23.58 -7.11 21.22
CA LEU A 475 -23.66 -8.57 21.32
C LEU A 475 -22.39 -9.21 20.75
N SER A 476 -21.75 -10.11 21.49
CA SER A 476 -20.65 -10.94 20.98
C SER A 476 -21.15 -11.84 19.86
N VAL A 477 -20.64 -11.67 18.65
CA VAL A 477 -20.88 -12.60 17.53
C VAL A 477 -19.99 -13.82 17.70
N THR A 478 -18.70 -13.57 17.90
CA THR A 478 -17.73 -14.58 18.31
C THR A 478 -17.26 -14.31 19.74
N ARG A 479 -16.91 -15.38 20.48
CA ARG A 479 -16.59 -15.29 21.92
C ARG A 479 -15.48 -14.27 22.21
N GLN A 480 -15.78 -13.29 23.05
CA GLN A 480 -14.80 -12.33 23.55
C GLN A 480 -14.08 -12.88 24.77
N ARG A 481 -12.76 -12.68 24.85
CA ARG A 481 -11.92 -13.03 25.99
C ARG A 481 -11.11 -11.79 26.37
N ASP A 482 -11.23 -11.35 27.63
CA ASP A 482 -10.42 -10.24 28.18
C ASP A 482 -9.31 -10.83 29.07
N ASP A 483 -8.38 -11.54 28.44
CA ASP A 483 -7.16 -12.04 29.07
C ASP A 483 -5.97 -11.26 28.52
N ARG A 484 -5.26 -10.53 29.40
CA ARG A 484 -4.10 -9.72 29.01
C ARG A 484 -2.79 -10.51 28.96
N THR A 485 -2.82 -11.77 29.40
CA THR A 485 -1.64 -12.65 29.45
C THR A 485 -1.47 -13.48 28.18
N SER A 486 -2.48 -13.51 27.30
CA SER A 486 -2.46 -14.29 26.07
C SER A 486 -3.10 -13.55 24.89
N ASP A 487 -2.68 -13.87 23.66
CA ASP A 487 -3.35 -13.42 22.44
C ASP A 487 -4.52 -14.36 22.11
N ALA A 488 -5.57 -14.25 22.92
CA ALA A 488 -6.73 -15.12 22.83
C ALA A 488 -7.58 -14.80 21.59
N GLY A 489 -8.15 -15.82 20.95
CA GLY A 489 -9.05 -15.65 19.81
C GLY A 489 -10.18 -16.67 19.78
N ALA A 490 -11.20 -16.36 19.01
CA ALA A 490 -12.39 -17.20 18.83
C ALA A 490 -12.73 -17.47 17.37
N HIS A 491 -11.96 -16.95 16.41
CA HIS A 491 -12.24 -17.09 14.98
C HIS A 491 -10.95 -17.32 14.18
N PHE A 492 -10.81 -18.54 13.65
CA PHE A 492 -9.60 -19.06 13.03
C PHE A 492 -9.89 -19.73 11.69
N ILE A 493 -8.82 -19.90 10.91
CA ILE A 493 -8.81 -20.75 9.72
C ILE A 493 -7.62 -21.70 9.84
N TYR A 494 -7.85 -22.98 9.60
CA TYR A 494 -6.82 -24.00 9.59
C TYR A 494 -6.57 -24.48 8.16
N LEU A 495 -5.32 -24.81 7.88
CA LEU A 495 -4.90 -25.53 6.69
C LEU A 495 -4.30 -26.86 7.11
N ARG A 496 -4.63 -27.92 6.37
CA ARG A 496 -4.02 -29.23 6.51
C ARG A 496 -3.63 -29.77 5.15
N ASP A 497 -2.35 -30.09 4.98
CA ASP A 497 -1.92 -30.90 3.83
C ASP A 497 -2.32 -32.35 4.09
N VAL A 498 -3.19 -32.87 3.23
CA VAL A 498 -3.75 -34.22 3.38
C VAL A 498 -2.64 -35.26 3.40
N TRP A 499 -1.65 -35.12 2.52
CA TRP A 499 -0.68 -36.17 2.26
C TRP A 499 0.35 -36.27 3.38
N SER A 500 0.82 -35.13 3.89
CA SER A 500 1.78 -35.07 4.99
C SER A 500 1.12 -35.08 6.36
N GLY A 501 -0.19 -34.77 6.45
CA GLY A 501 -0.89 -34.52 7.71
C GLY A 501 -0.44 -33.23 8.41
N HIS A 502 0.38 -32.39 7.75
CA HIS A 502 0.88 -31.16 8.35
C HIS A 502 -0.25 -30.14 8.50
N VAL A 503 -0.39 -29.57 9.70
CA VAL A 503 -1.43 -28.60 10.07
C VAL A 503 -0.80 -27.26 10.43
N TRP A 504 -1.37 -26.17 9.91
CA TRP A 504 -1.00 -24.80 10.24
C TRP A 504 -2.21 -23.86 10.11
N SER A 505 -2.00 -22.57 10.36
CA SER A 505 -2.99 -21.49 10.21
C SER A 505 -2.39 -20.42 9.30
N PRO A 506 -3.18 -19.67 8.51
CA PRO A 506 -2.63 -18.56 7.72
C PRO A 506 -2.18 -17.38 8.61
N THR A 507 -2.53 -17.42 9.90
CA THR A 507 -2.01 -16.56 10.96
C THR A 507 -1.12 -17.37 11.92
N TYR A 508 -0.50 -16.74 12.93
CA TYR A 508 0.26 -17.49 13.94
C TYR A 508 -0.65 -18.32 14.84
N HIS A 509 -1.69 -17.69 15.41
CA HIS A 509 -2.74 -18.38 16.13
C HIS A 509 -3.68 -19.15 15.19
N PRO A 510 -4.33 -20.23 15.64
CA PRO A 510 -4.24 -20.81 16.99
C PRO A 510 -3.20 -21.93 17.11
N VAL A 511 -2.58 -22.34 16.01
CA VAL A 511 -1.66 -23.50 15.96
C VAL A 511 -0.29 -23.18 16.57
N CYS A 512 0.11 -21.90 16.59
CA CYS A 512 1.37 -21.42 17.18
C CYS A 512 2.61 -22.15 16.61
N ARG A 513 2.59 -22.43 15.31
CA ARG A 513 3.73 -22.99 14.57
C ARG A 513 4.49 -21.87 13.89
N GLU A 514 5.81 -21.89 14.05
CA GLU A 514 6.72 -20.96 13.38
C GLU A 514 6.65 -21.11 11.85
N PRO A 515 6.40 -20.01 11.11
CA PRO A 515 6.47 -20.00 9.65
C PRO A 515 7.88 -19.73 9.12
N ASP A 516 8.10 -20.00 7.82
CA ASP A 516 9.35 -19.62 7.13
C ASP A 516 9.42 -18.12 6.83
N ASP A 517 8.26 -17.48 6.66
CA ASP A 517 8.12 -16.03 6.46
C ASP A 517 6.75 -15.57 6.98
N TYR A 518 6.70 -14.39 7.59
CA TYR A 518 5.50 -13.84 8.21
C TYR A 518 5.43 -12.32 8.06
N GLU A 519 4.28 -11.83 7.63
CA GLU A 519 3.97 -10.40 7.63
C GLU A 519 2.49 -10.18 7.96
N ALA A 520 2.22 -9.41 9.01
CA ALA A 520 0.90 -8.87 9.31
C ALA A 520 0.87 -7.37 9.01
N THR A 521 -0.04 -6.94 8.15
CA THR A 521 -0.26 -5.54 7.76
C THR A 521 -1.65 -5.11 8.24
N LEU A 522 -1.70 -4.10 9.10
CA LEU A 522 -2.92 -3.50 9.65
C LEU A 522 -3.16 -2.17 8.93
N GLU A 523 -4.16 -2.12 8.06
CA GLU A 523 -4.59 -0.95 7.28
C GLU A 523 -5.95 -0.47 7.80
N LEU A 524 -6.31 0.79 7.54
CA LEU A 524 -7.54 1.40 8.08
C LEU A 524 -8.83 0.66 7.68
N ASP A 525 -8.84 0.00 6.53
CA ASP A 525 -10.00 -0.69 5.96
C ASP A 525 -9.94 -2.22 6.07
N LYS A 526 -8.77 -2.81 6.33
CA LYS A 526 -8.56 -4.25 6.35
C LYS A 526 -7.30 -4.68 7.09
N VAL A 527 -7.26 -5.96 7.45
CA VAL A 527 -6.05 -6.62 7.97
C VAL A 527 -5.60 -7.68 6.99
N THR A 528 -4.30 -7.71 6.65
CA THR A 528 -3.70 -8.68 5.74
C THR A 528 -2.59 -9.45 6.45
N PHE A 529 -2.67 -10.79 6.45
CA PHE A 529 -1.59 -11.68 6.85
C PHE A 529 -1.01 -12.35 5.61
N ARG A 530 0.32 -12.35 5.50
CA ARG A 530 1.07 -13.13 4.52
C ARG A 530 1.97 -14.08 5.29
N ARG A 531 1.92 -15.35 4.93
CA ARG A 531 2.66 -16.39 5.61
C ARG A 531 3.13 -17.43 4.59
N ARG A 532 4.37 -17.89 4.73
CA ARG A 532 4.93 -18.98 3.93
C ARG A 532 5.28 -20.17 4.82
N ASP A 533 4.84 -21.35 4.40
CA ASP A 533 5.13 -22.63 5.02
C ASP A 533 5.62 -23.58 3.91
N SER A 534 6.94 -23.78 3.84
CA SER A 534 7.61 -24.50 2.76
C SER A 534 7.27 -23.95 1.36
N ASP A 535 6.67 -24.79 0.51
CA ASP A 535 6.27 -24.44 -0.86
C ASP A 535 4.90 -23.75 -0.94
N LEU A 536 4.20 -23.58 0.18
CA LEU A 536 2.87 -23.00 0.22
C LEU A 536 2.93 -21.57 0.77
N GLU A 537 2.36 -20.65 0.01
CA GLU A 537 2.14 -19.28 0.46
C GLU A 537 0.66 -19.07 0.72
N THR A 538 0.35 -18.43 1.85
CA THR A 538 -1.01 -18.08 2.24
C THR A 538 -1.12 -16.57 2.42
N GLN A 539 -2.21 -16.00 1.91
CA GLN A 539 -2.57 -14.61 2.16
C GLN A 539 -4.00 -14.54 2.69
N LEU A 540 -4.17 -14.19 3.95
CA LEU A 540 -5.47 -13.96 4.57
C LEU A 540 -5.77 -12.47 4.64
N GLN A 541 -6.91 -12.05 4.11
CA GLN A 541 -7.42 -10.68 4.22
C GLN A 541 -8.74 -10.66 4.97
N VAL A 542 -8.90 -9.71 5.88
CA VAL A 542 -10.09 -9.55 6.71
C VAL A 542 -10.63 -8.13 6.58
N ALA A 543 -11.92 -7.99 6.29
CA ALA A 543 -12.63 -6.70 6.23
C ALA A 543 -14.05 -6.84 6.77
N VAL A 544 -14.62 -5.72 7.24
CA VAL A 544 -16.04 -5.60 7.61
C VAL A 544 -16.77 -4.86 6.49
N SER A 545 -17.90 -5.41 6.03
CA SER A 545 -18.68 -4.79 4.96
C SER A 545 -19.35 -3.50 5.45
N PRO A 546 -19.24 -2.37 4.73
CA PRO A 546 -19.99 -1.16 5.09
C PRO A 546 -21.50 -1.27 4.86
N GLU A 547 -21.94 -2.17 3.97
CA GLU A 547 -23.35 -2.30 3.60
C GLU A 547 -24.11 -3.33 4.42
N ASP A 548 -23.42 -4.38 4.84
CA ASP A 548 -24.01 -5.53 5.52
C ASP A 548 -23.26 -5.77 6.83
N ASP A 549 -23.94 -6.25 7.87
CA ASP A 549 -23.34 -6.51 9.18
C ASP A 549 -22.60 -7.86 9.18
N VAL A 550 -21.52 -7.90 8.39
CA VAL A 550 -20.72 -9.10 8.13
C VAL A 550 -19.22 -8.78 8.15
N GLU A 551 -18.44 -9.76 8.57
CA GLU A 551 -17.00 -9.83 8.31
C GLU A 551 -16.67 -10.88 7.25
N VAL A 552 -15.74 -10.53 6.36
CA VAL A 552 -15.26 -11.38 5.29
C VAL A 552 -13.80 -11.70 5.53
N ARG A 553 -13.48 -13.00 5.61
CA ARG A 553 -12.12 -13.55 5.71
C ARG A 553 -11.76 -14.27 4.43
N ARG A 554 -11.02 -13.61 3.54
CA ARG A 554 -10.60 -14.13 2.23
C ARG A 554 -9.18 -14.68 2.31
N LEU A 555 -9.06 -15.99 2.14
CA LEU A 555 -7.81 -16.73 2.06
C LEU A 555 -7.43 -17.02 0.60
N VAL A 556 -6.20 -16.66 0.24
CA VAL A 556 -5.52 -17.16 -0.94
C VAL A 556 -4.52 -18.21 -0.52
N ILE A 557 -4.47 -19.34 -1.24
CA ILE A 557 -3.42 -20.34 -1.09
C ILE A 557 -2.74 -20.51 -2.45
N THR A 558 -1.42 -20.33 -2.49
CA THR A 558 -0.59 -20.45 -3.69
C THR A 558 0.41 -21.58 -3.51
N ASN A 559 0.45 -22.52 -4.48
CA ASN A 559 1.44 -23.58 -4.51
C ASN A 559 2.65 -23.16 -5.34
N ARG A 560 3.75 -22.82 -4.68
CA ARG A 560 5.02 -22.44 -5.32
C ARG A 560 5.93 -23.64 -5.61
N GLY A 561 5.54 -24.84 -5.21
CA GLY A 561 6.28 -26.07 -5.43
C GLY A 561 6.08 -26.66 -6.82
N ASP A 562 6.77 -27.76 -7.09
CA ASP A 562 6.76 -28.51 -8.35
C ASP A 562 5.75 -29.68 -8.38
N ARG A 563 5.09 -29.97 -7.24
CA ARG A 563 4.12 -31.06 -7.08
C ARG A 563 2.73 -30.53 -6.79
N SER A 564 1.71 -31.27 -7.23
CA SER A 564 0.33 -30.97 -6.83
C SER A 564 0.14 -31.21 -5.33
N ARG A 565 -0.61 -30.32 -4.67
CA ARG A 565 -0.96 -30.42 -3.25
C ARG A 565 -2.47 -30.53 -3.09
N GLU A 566 -2.90 -31.22 -2.05
CA GLU A 566 -4.32 -31.29 -1.67
C GLU A 566 -4.45 -30.79 -0.24
N ILE A 567 -5.15 -29.67 -0.09
CA ILE A 567 -5.22 -28.91 1.16
C ILE A 567 -6.67 -28.91 1.64
N GLU A 568 -6.88 -29.29 2.89
CA GLU A 568 -8.14 -29.05 3.60
C GLU A 568 -8.08 -27.67 4.24
N VAL A 569 -9.08 -26.84 3.95
CA VAL A 569 -9.24 -25.51 4.53
C VAL A 569 -10.45 -25.56 5.45
N THR A 570 -10.24 -25.36 6.75
CA THR A 570 -11.28 -25.49 7.77
C THR A 570 -11.43 -24.19 8.55
N SER A 571 -12.60 -23.55 8.52
CA SER A 571 -12.89 -22.43 9.42
C SER A 571 -13.27 -22.91 10.82
N TYR A 572 -13.18 -22.01 11.79
CA TYR A 572 -13.66 -22.22 13.15
C TYR A 572 -14.04 -20.88 13.75
N ALA A 573 -15.28 -20.73 14.22
CA ALA A 573 -15.71 -19.57 15.00
C ALA A 573 -16.58 -19.99 16.19
N GLU A 574 -16.29 -19.51 17.40
CA GLU A 574 -17.14 -19.80 18.58
C GLU A 574 -18.31 -18.81 18.65
N ILE A 575 -19.52 -19.26 18.30
CA ILE A 575 -20.70 -18.39 18.16
C ILE A 575 -21.40 -18.19 19.52
N VAL A 576 -21.75 -16.93 19.85
CA VAL A 576 -22.31 -16.58 21.18
C VAL A 576 -23.66 -15.84 21.11
N LEU A 577 -23.76 -14.77 20.33
CA LEU A 577 -24.97 -13.93 20.18
C LEU A 577 -25.58 -13.43 21.52
N ALA A 578 -24.73 -13.16 22.50
CA ALA A 578 -25.11 -12.63 23.82
C ALA A 578 -24.20 -11.45 24.20
N ARG A 579 -24.57 -10.67 25.22
CA ARG A 579 -23.65 -9.65 25.74
C ARG A 579 -22.40 -10.32 26.31
N PRO A 580 -21.21 -9.70 26.17
CA PRO A 580 -19.96 -10.25 26.70
C PRO A 580 -20.04 -10.58 28.20
N GLU A 581 -20.67 -9.71 28.98
CA GLU A 581 -20.88 -9.87 30.43
C GLU A 581 -21.74 -11.10 30.78
N ASP A 582 -22.79 -11.37 30.00
CA ASP A 582 -23.67 -12.52 30.21
C ASP A 582 -22.97 -13.85 29.86
N ASP A 583 -22.22 -13.90 28.75
CA ASP A 583 -21.42 -15.09 28.38
C ASP A 583 -20.27 -15.33 29.37
N PHE A 584 -19.67 -14.27 29.92
CA PHE A 584 -18.64 -14.41 30.94
C PHE A 584 -19.20 -14.94 32.27
N ALA A 585 -20.34 -14.40 32.73
CA ALA A 585 -20.94 -14.79 33.99
C ALA A 585 -21.58 -16.19 33.96
N HIS A 586 -22.26 -16.54 32.86
CA HIS A 586 -23.06 -17.76 32.75
C HIS A 586 -22.86 -18.53 31.43
N PRO A 587 -21.61 -18.90 31.07
CA PRO A 587 -21.29 -19.46 29.75
C PRO A 587 -22.05 -20.75 29.43
N ALA A 588 -22.21 -21.64 30.41
CA ALA A 588 -22.91 -22.92 30.20
C ALA A 588 -24.40 -22.74 29.92
N PHE A 589 -25.03 -21.73 30.52
CA PHE A 589 -26.45 -21.43 30.32
C PHE A 589 -26.68 -20.73 28.99
N GLU A 590 -25.83 -19.75 28.65
CA GLU A 590 -25.92 -18.98 27.40
C GLU A 590 -25.88 -19.88 26.14
N LYS A 591 -25.02 -20.90 26.14
CA LYS A 591 -24.85 -21.83 25.02
C LYS A 591 -26.13 -22.62 24.68
N LEU A 592 -26.98 -22.91 25.67
CA LEU A 592 -28.21 -23.72 25.48
C LEU A 592 -29.27 -23.02 24.63
N PHE A 593 -29.14 -21.71 24.39
CA PHE A 593 -30.12 -20.92 23.63
C PHE A 593 -29.83 -20.88 22.12
N ILE A 594 -28.73 -21.48 21.65
CA ILE A 594 -28.34 -21.43 20.25
C ILE A 594 -28.71 -22.73 19.55
N GLU A 595 -29.44 -22.61 18.46
CA GLU A 595 -29.78 -23.72 17.57
C GLU A 595 -29.06 -23.54 16.24
N THR A 596 -28.63 -24.66 15.65
CA THR A 596 -27.83 -24.70 14.43
C THR A 596 -28.57 -25.38 13.29
N GLU A 597 -28.50 -24.81 12.09
CA GLU A 597 -29.07 -25.38 10.87
C GLU A 597 -28.01 -25.31 9.76
N PHE A 598 -27.88 -26.38 8.97
CA PHE A 598 -27.04 -26.38 7.78
C PHE A 598 -27.91 -26.34 6.52
N ASP A 599 -27.56 -25.48 5.58
CA ASP A 599 -28.21 -25.44 4.27
C ASP A 599 -27.28 -25.93 3.16
N SER A 600 -27.64 -27.08 2.59
CA SER A 600 -26.95 -27.66 1.44
C SER A 600 -26.95 -26.74 0.20
N GLN A 601 -27.97 -25.90 0.01
CA GLN A 601 -28.06 -25.00 -1.16
C GLN A 601 -27.13 -23.80 -1.08
N SER A 602 -26.58 -23.48 0.08
CA SER A 602 -25.63 -22.38 0.22
C SER A 602 -24.31 -22.80 0.85
N ALA A 603 -24.18 -24.07 1.25
CA ALA A 603 -23.02 -24.61 1.94
C ALA A 603 -22.60 -23.75 3.14
N GLY A 604 -23.58 -23.41 3.98
CA GLY A 604 -23.39 -22.52 5.12
C GLY A 604 -24.23 -22.92 6.32
N LEU A 605 -23.74 -22.55 7.50
CA LEU A 605 -24.40 -22.72 8.79
C LEU A 605 -25.23 -21.47 9.13
N LEU A 606 -26.35 -21.71 9.80
CA LEU A 606 -27.25 -20.71 10.35
C LEU A 606 -27.40 -20.98 11.84
N PHE A 607 -27.38 -19.90 12.62
CA PHE A 607 -27.47 -19.92 14.08
C PHE A 607 -28.63 -19.03 14.47
N SER A 608 -29.57 -19.56 15.24
CA SER A 608 -30.64 -18.78 15.85
C SER A 608 -30.50 -18.81 17.35
N ARG A 609 -30.56 -17.63 17.97
CA ARG A 609 -30.73 -17.54 19.42
C ARG A 609 -32.22 -17.54 19.75
N ARG A 610 -32.63 -18.49 20.60
CA ARG A 610 -34.00 -18.56 21.12
C ARG A 610 -34.29 -17.40 22.07
N PRO A 611 -35.32 -16.57 21.81
CA PRO A 611 -35.73 -15.52 22.74
C PRO A 611 -36.14 -16.10 24.10
N ARG A 612 -35.80 -15.40 25.19
CA ARG A 612 -36.16 -15.76 26.57
C ARG A 612 -37.51 -15.18 26.99
N SER A 613 -37.96 -14.13 26.31
CA SER A 613 -39.25 -13.48 26.50
C SER A 613 -39.83 -13.02 25.17
N SER A 614 -41.10 -12.63 25.15
CA SER A 614 -41.77 -12.06 23.97
C SER A 614 -41.16 -10.74 23.49
N ASP A 615 -40.44 -10.05 24.36
CA ASP A 615 -39.93 -8.69 24.13
C ASP A 615 -38.45 -8.71 23.69
N GLU A 616 -37.79 -9.88 23.75
CA GLU A 616 -36.41 -10.06 23.28
C GLU A 616 -36.39 -10.29 21.76
N PRO A 617 -35.65 -9.46 20.99
CA PRO A 617 -35.59 -9.60 19.55
C PRO A 617 -34.83 -10.88 19.16
N ALA A 618 -35.41 -11.66 18.24
CA ALA A 618 -34.71 -12.80 17.66
C ALA A 618 -33.45 -12.33 16.92
N THR A 619 -32.32 -13.01 17.13
CA THR A 619 -31.04 -12.69 16.48
C THR A 619 -30.56 -13.92 15.72
N TRP A 620 -30.15 -13.70 14.47
CA TRP A 620 -29.68 -14.74 13.57
C TRP A 620 -28.23 -14.45 13.16
N ALA A 621 -27.36 -15.45 13.25
CA ALA A 621 -26.04 -15.39 12.64
C ALA A 621 -25.89 -16.45 11.57
N PHE A 622 -24.99 -16.21 10.63
CA PHE A 622 -24.65 -17.19 9.60
C PHE A 622 -23.15 -17.24 9.39
N HIS A 623 -22.68 -18.39 8.93
CA HIS A 623 -21.31 -18.60 8.50
C HIS A 623 -21.33 -19.34 7.17
N VAL A 624 -20.71 -18.76 6.14
CA VAL A 624 -20.79 -19.30 4.78
C VAL A 624 -19.43 -19.34 4.10
N LEU A 625 -19.24 -20.37 3.31
CA LEU A 625 -18.10 -20.58 2.45
C LEU A 625 -18.41 -20.15 1.02
N GLY A 626 -17.65 -19.18 0.50
CA GLY A 626 -17.59 -18.84 -0.92
C GLY A 626 -16.25 -19.25 -1.52
N VAL A 627 -16.23 -19.80 -2.73
CA VAL A 627 -15.00 -20.17 -3.45
C VAL A 627 -15.01 -19.55 -4.84
N ASP A 628 -13.93 -18.86 -5.19
CA ASP A 628 -13.72 -18.35 -6.56
C ASP A 628 -13.32 -19.53 -7.46
N GLY A 629 -14.30 -20.23 -8.04
CA GLY A 629 -14.06 -21.33 -8.98
C GLY A 629 -14.99 -22.54 -8.78
N ARG A 630 -14.57 -23.72 -9.30
CA ARG A 630 -15.29 -24.98 -9.09
C ARG A 630 -14.85 -25.61 -7.76
N LEU A 631 -15.81 -25.95 -6.92
CA LEU A 631 -15.61 -26.71 -5.68
C LEU A 631 -14.97 -28.07 -5.98
N GLY A 632 -14.05 -28.49 -5.12
CA GLY A 632 -13.29 -29.73 -5.27
C GLY A 632 -13.98 -30.94 -4.61
N GLY A 633 -14.86 -30.69 -3.64
CA GLY A 633 -15.57 -31.73 -2.89
C GLY A 633 -16.91 -31.28 -2.31
N ALA A 634 -17.51 -32.13 -1.45
CA ALA A 634 -18.65 -31.75 -0.63
C ALA A 634 -18.15 -31.01 0.62
N VAL A 635 -18.80 -29.90 0.97
CA VAL A 635 -18.47 -29.12 2.16
C VAL A 635 -18.84 -29.94 3.40
N GLU A 636 -17.87 -30.14 4.29
CA GLU A 636 -18.07 -30.75 5.60
C GLU A 636 -18.34 -29.65 6.65
N TRP A 637 -19.07 -29.97 7.72
CA TRP A 637 -19.35 -29.01 8.78
C TRP A 637 -19.37 -29.65 10.17
N GLU A 638 -19.04 -28.86 11.18
CA GLU A 638 -19.14 -29.23 12.60
C GLU A 638 -19.67 -28.03 13.39
N PRO A 639 -20.86 -28.14 14.01
CA PRO A 639 -21.36 -27.10 14.89
C PRO A 639 -21.05 -27.34 16.38
N ASP A 640 -20.54 -28.50 16.78
CA ASP A 640 -20.28 -28.81 18.19
C ASP A 640 -18.78 -28.71 18.53
N ARG A 641 -18.43 -27.77 19.42
CA ARG A 641 -17.06 -27.51 19.85
C ARG A 641 -16.41 -28.73 20.48
N ALA A 642 -17.15 -29.51 21.28
CA ALA A 642 -16.60 -30.68 21.95
C ALA A 642 -16.19 -31.76 20.93
N ARG A 643 -16.93 -31.88 19.82
CA ARG A 643 -16.62 -32.79 18.72
C ARG A 643 -15.47 -32.29 17.85
N PHE A 644 -15.39 -30.98 17.60
CA PHE A 644 -14.32 -30.40 16.78
C PHE A 644 -12.96 -30.35 17.51
N ILE A 645 -12.95 -29.84 18.75
CA ILE A 645 -11.72 -29.74 19.56
C ILE A 645 -11.33 -31.12 20.07
N GLY A 646 -12.30 -31.89 20.57
CA GLY A 646 -12.05 -33.14 21.27
C GLY A 646 -11.67 -32.92 22.73
N ARG A 647 -11.92 -33.93 23.56
CA ARG A 647 -11.53 -33.90 24.97
C ARG A 647 -10.00 -33.95 25.10
N GLY A 648 -9.48 -33.29 26.15
CA GLY A 648 -8.05 -33.17 26.42
C GLY A 648 -7.27 -32.31 25.42
N ARG A 649 -7.94 -31.74 24.42
CA ARG A 649 -7.33 -30.97 23.32
C ARG A 649 -7.69 -29.49 23.40
N SER A 650 -7.10 -28.70 22.51
CA SER A 650 -7.26 -27.25 22.43
C SER A 650 -7.41 -26.79 20.98
N PRO A 651 -7.75 -25.51 20.73
CA PRO A 651 -7.71 -24.94 19.38
C PRO A 651 -6.35 -25.06 18.69
N ALA A 652 -5.24 -25.26 19.42
CA ALA A 652 -3.93 -25.47 18.82
C ALA A 652 -3.75 -26.88 18.22
N ASN A 653 -4.50 -27.88 18.71
CA ASN A 653 -4.43 -29.27 18.25
C ASN A 653 -5.82 -29.97 18.28
N PRO A 654 -6.81 -29.50 17.50
CA PRO A 654 -8.17 -30.02 17.55
C PRO A 654 -8.31 -31.36 16.83
N ILE A 655 -9.12 -32.26 17.37
CA ILE A 655 -9.38 -33.61 16.82
C ILE A 655 -10.00 -33.59 15.42
N GLY A 656 -10.70 -32.52 15.08
CA GLY A 656 -11.22 -32.27 13.74
C GLY A 656 -10.12 -32.34 12.68
N LEU A 657 -8.88 -31.90 12.99
CA LEU A 657 -7.79 -31.82 12.02
C LEU A 657 -6.95 -33.11 11.92
N ASP A 658 -7.37 -34.21 12.56
CA ASP A 658 -6.70 -35.52 12.43
C ASP A 658 -6.96 -36.20 11.05
N GLY A 659 -7.74 -35.58 10.17
CA GLY A 659 -8.09 -36.12 8.84
C GLY A 659 -9.34 -37.00 8.81
N ARG A 660 -10.11 -37.02 9.90
CA ARG A 660 -11.46 -37.60 9.95
C ARG A 660 -12.48 -36.64 9.35
N ALA A 661 -13.56 -37.19 8.79
CA ALA A 661 -14.71 -36.40 8.38
C ALA A 661 -15.34 -35.70 9.59
N LEU A 662 -15.81 -34.46 9.40
CA LEU A 662 -16.61 -33.76 10.41
C LEU A 662 -17.98 -34.44 10.61
N SER A 663 -18.59 -34.32 11.78
CA SER A 663 -19.76 -35.14 12.12
C SER A 663 -21.04 -34.78 11.34
N GLY A 664 -21.11 -33.57 10.77
CA GLY A 664 -22.25 -33.14 9.97
C GLY A 664 -23.56 -32.99 10.76
N THR A 665 -23.52 -33.01 12.10
CA THR A 665 -24.72 -32.82 12.92
C THR A 665 -25.25 -31.39 12.84
N THR A 666 -26.52 -31.20 13.19
CA THR A 666 -27.21 -29.91 13.29
C THR A 666 -28.28 -29.98 14.40
N GLY A 667 -28.79 -28.85 14.86
CA GLY A 667 -29.81 -28.74 15.91
C GLY A 667 -29.28 -28.03 17.15
N ALA A 668 -29.83 -28.38 18.32
CA ALA A 668 -29.36 -27.87 19.60
C ALA A 668 -28.06 -28.58 20.01
N VAL A 669 -26.97 -27.84 20.03
CA VAL A 669 -25.63 -28.32 20.45
C VAL A 669 -25.24 -27.66 21.77
N LEU A 670 -24.42 -28.33 22.57
CA LEU A 670 -24.06 -27.85 23.92
C LEU A 670 -23.06 -26.69 23.91
N ASP A 671 -22.21 -26.61 22.88
CA ASP A 671 -21.19 -25.57 22.75
C ASP A 671 -21.02 -25.22 21.26
N PRO A 672 -21.77 -24.24 20.75
CA PRO A 672 -21.90 -23.98 19.31
C PRO A 672 -20.66 -23.32 18.72
N ILE A 673 -20.21 -23.87 17.59
CA ILE A 673 -19.19 -23.30 16.73
C ILE A 673 -19.69 -23.24 15.29
N ALA A 674 -19.02 -22.45 14.46
CA ALA A 674 -19.11 -22.53 13.02
C ALA A 674 -17.80 -23.09 12.48
N ALA A 675 -17.78 -24.36 12.09
CA ALA A 675 -16.70 -24.94 11.31
C ALA A 675 -17.22 -25.45 9.98
N LEU A 676 -16.64 -24.93 8.90
CA LEU A 676 -16.85 -25.40 7.53
C LEU A 676 -15.51 -25.84 6.96
N ARG A 677 -15.48 -27.00 6.33
CA ARG A 677 -14.29 -27.53 5.67
C ARG A 677 -14.56 -27.76 4.20
N GLU A 678 -13.60 -27.34 3.39
CA GLU A 678 -13.53 -27.66 1.96
C GLU A 678 -12.14 -28.17 1.61
N ARG A 679 -12.09 -29.07 0.64
CA ARG A 679 -10.85 -29.66 0.15
C ARG A 679 -10.51 -29.09 -1.23
N VAL A 680 -9.32 -28.52 -1.35
CA VAL A 680 -8.85 -27.86 -2.57
C VAL A 680 -7.62 -28.57 -3.12
N ARG A 681 -7.60 -28.78 -4.44
CA ARG A 681 -6.46 -29.35 -5.16
C ARG A 681 -5.71 -28.25 -5.89
N LEU A 682 -4.43 -28.09 -5.60
CA LEU A 682 -3.55 -27.06 -6.16
C LEU A 682 -2.48 -27.70 -7.03
N ALA A 683 -2.54 -27.43 -8.34
CA ALA A 683 -1.45 -27.78 -9.26
C ALA A 683 -0.18 -26.93 -8.95
N PRO A 684 1.01 -27.35 -9.39
CA PRO A 684 2.22 -26.53 -9.34
C PRO A 684 1.99 -25.14 -9.95
N GLY A 685 2.36 -24.07 -9.25
CA GLY A 685 2.17 -22.69 -9.69
C GLY A 685 0.71 -22.19 -9.67
N ALA A 686 -0.26 -23.02 -9.30
CA ALA A 686 -1.66 -22.62 -9.20
C ALA A 686 -1.98 -22.02 -7.81
N PHE A 687 -3.05 -21.25 -7.76
CA PHE A 687 -3.59 -20.71 -6.51
C PHE A 687 -5.12 -20.90 -6.49
N VAL A 688 -5.70 -20.82 -5.29
CA VAL A 688 -7.16 -20.83 -5.08
C VAL A 688 -7.56 -19.70 -4.14
N ARG A 689 -8.78 -19.22 -4.29
CA ARG A 689 -9.38 -18.19 -3.44
C ARG A 689 -10.62 -18.72 -2.74
N VAL A 690 -10.59 -18.65 -1.41
CA VAL A 690 -11.64 -19.12 -0.51
C VAL A 690 -12.01 -17.98 0.42
N ALA A 691 -13.30 -17.72 0.61
CA ALA A 691 -13.80 -16.69 1.50
C ALA A 691 -14.76 -17.31 2.52
N PHE A 692 -14.49 -17.08 3.81
CA PHE A 692 -15.43 -17.36 4.88
C PHE A 692 -16.08 -16.04 5.28
N THR A 693 -17.40 -15.99 5.29
CA THR A 693 -18.16 -14.81 5.72
C THR A 693 -18.97 -15.17 6.96
N THR A 694 -18.78 -14.42 8.03
CA THR A 694 -19.58 -14.49 9.25
C THR A 694 -20.42 -13.22 9.35
N GLY A 695 -21.72 -13.35 9.58
CA GLY A 695 -22.60 -12.19 9.65
C GLY A 695 -23.75 -12.37 10.61
N VAL A 696 -24.39 -11.26 10.96
CA VAL A 696 -25.57 -11.21 11.82
C VAL A 696 -26.70 -10.51 11.09
N ALA A 697 -27.93 -10.93 11.36
CA ALA A 697 -29.14 -10.37 10.80
C ALA A 697 -30.27 -10.35 11.87
N PRO A 698 -31.19 -9.38 11.77
CA PRO A 698 -32.31 -9.27 12.71
C PRO A 698 -33.38 -10.36 12.50
N ASP A 699 -33.39 -11.04 11.35
CA ASP A 699 -34.38 -12.06 11.04
C ASP A 699 -33.83 -13.14 10.09
N ARG A 700 -34.51 -14.28 10.08
CA ARG A 700 -34.14 -15.45 9.29
C ARG A 700 -34.09 -15.15 7.79
N SER A 701 -35.03 -14.39 7.26
CA SER A 701 -35.12 -14.15 5.81
C SER A 701 -33.93 -13.31 5.33
N THR A 702 -33.54 -12.29 6.10
CA THR A 702 -32.35 -11.48 5.86
C THR A 702 -31.07 -12.33 5.97
N ALA A 703 -30.95 -13.17 7.00
CA ALA A 703 -29.79 -14.07 7.15
C ALA A 703 -29.63 -15.01 5.94
N LEU A 704 -30.73 -15.61 5.47
CA LEU A 704 -30.72 -16.48 4.28
C LEU A 704 -30.35 -15.72 3.00
N GLY A 705 -30.83 -14.48 2.85
CA GLY A 705 -30.49 -13.61 1.72
C GLY A 705 -29.00 -13.25 1.68
N LEU A 706 -28.45 -12.80 2.82
CA LEU A 706 -27.03 -12.48 2.95
C LEU A 706 -26.15 -13.70 2.73
N ARG A 707 -26.53 -14.87 3.27
CA ARG A 707 -25.81 -16.12 3.05
C ARG A 707 -25.71 -16.48 1.57
N ARG A 708 -26.80 -16.33 0.79
CA ARG A 708 -26.79 -16.55 -0.66
C ARG A 708 -25.91 -15.53 -1.39
N LYS A 709 -25.99 -14.25 -1.00
CA LYS A 709 -25.16 -13.15 -1.55
C LYS A 709 -23.67 -13.44 -1.36
N TYR A 710 -23.26 -13.81 -0.14
CA TYR A 710 -21.86 -14.01 0.22
C TYR A 710 -21.26 -15.38 -0.14
N ARG A 711 -22.09 -16.31 -0.62
CA ARG A 711 -21.60 -17.52 -1.31
C ARG A 711 -20.93 -17.20 -2.65
N ASP A 712 -21.41 -16.15 -3.33
CA ASP A 712 -20.79 -15.66 -4.55
C ASP A 712 -19.50 -14.90 -4.21
N GLY A 713 -18.37 -15.34 -4.76
CA GLY A 713 -17.07 -14.73 -4.50
C GLY A 713 -16.97 -13.25 -4.88
N SER A 714 -17.81 -12.76 -5.79
CA SER A 714 -17.88 -11.33 -6.14
C SER A 714 -18.34 -10.45 -4.98
N ALA A 715 -19.17 -10.97 -4.06
CA ALA A 715 -19.61 -10.23 -2.88
C ALA A 715 -18.46 -9.97 -1.90
N ALA A 716 -17.53 -10.93 -1.75
CA ALA A 716 -16.32 -10.75 -0.95
C ALA A 716 -15.45 -9.64 -1.55
N VAL A 717 -15.22 -9.65 -2.87
CA VAL A 717 -14.44 -8.59 -3.56
C VAL A 717 -15.07 -7.21 -3.34
N ARG A 718 -16.39 -7.10 -3.48
CA ARG A 718 -17.13 -5.87 -3.27
C ARG A 718 -17.01 -5.34 -1.83
N ALA A 719 -17.08 -6.22 -0.84
CA ALA A 719 -16.91 -5.84 0.57
C ALA A 719 -15.57 -5.14 0.82
N PHE A 720 -14.46 -5.66 0.28
CA PHE A 720 -13.14 -5.02 0.39
C PHE A 720 -13.08 -3.66 -0.30
N SER A 721 -13.57 -3.56 -1.55
CA SER A 721 -13.57 -2.29 -2.28
C SER A 721 -14.39 -1.20 -1.57
N MET A 722 -15.50 -1.59 -0.96
CA MET A 722 -16.35 -0.65 -0.22
C MET A 722 -15.76 -0.27 1.14
N ALA A 723 -15.17 -1.22 1.88
CA ALA A 723 -14.50 -0.95 3.15
C ALA A 723 -13.45 0.15 3.00
N PHE A 724 -12.64 0.08 1.93
CA PHE A 724 -11.68 1.10 1.56
C PHE A 724 -12.32 2.50 1.43
N THR A 725 -13.36 2.61 0.59
CA THR A 725 -14.05 3.89 0.38
C THR A 725 -14.70 4.41 1.66
N HIS A 726 -15.33 3.54 2.45
CA HIS A 726 -16.00 3.90 3.70
C HIS A 726 -15.02 4.44 4.76
N ALA A 727 -13.85 3.81 4.91
CA ALA A 727 -12.82 4.27 5.84
C ALA A 727 -12.38 5.71 5.53
N HIS A 728 -12.09 6.02 4.26
CA HIS A 728 -11.65 7.36 3.87
C HIS A 728 -12.74 8.43 3.96
N ILE A 729 -13.99 8.12 3.57
CA ILE A 729 -15.11 9.06 3.75
C ILE A 729 -15.31 9.38 5.24
N THR A 730 -15.19 8.37 6.11
CA THR A 730 -15.30 8.56 7.56
C THR A 730 -14.21 9.51 8.08
N LEU A 731 -12.96 9.36 7.64
CA LEU A 731 -11.88 10.26 8.03
C LEU A 731 -12.10 11.69 7.54
N GLN A 732 -12.60 11.86 6.31
CA GLN A 732 -12.94 13.18 5.78
C GLN A 732 -14.04 13.85 6.60
N HIS A 733 -15.09 13.12 7.01
CA HIS A 733 -16.14 13.64 7.87
C HIS A 733 -15.63 14.05 9.25
N LEU A 734 -14.66 13.32 9.80
CA LEU A 734 -14.05 13.65 11.09
C LEU A 734 -13.00 14.77 11.01
N GLY A 735 -12.52 15.09 9.81
CA GLY A 735 -11.40 16.02 9.59
C GLY A 735 -10.06 15.45 10.06
N LEU A 736 -9.88 14.13 9.99
CA LEU A 736 -8.67 13.42 10.43
C LEU A 736 -7.80 13.00 9.24
N SER A 737 -6.48 13.02 9.43
CA SER A 737 -5.53 12.40 8.50
C SER A 737 -5.38 10.89 8.74
N ASP A 738 -4.87 10.17 7.73
CA ASP A 738 -4.57 8.74 7.84
C ASP A 738 -3.58 8.45 8.99
N ASP A 739 -2.58 9.32 9.19
CA ASP A 739 -1.60 9.20 10.28
C ASP A 739 -2.25 9.39 11.67
N GLN A 740 -3.20 10.32 11.80
CA GLN A 740 -3.96 10.50 13.05
C GLN A 740 -4.84 9.30 13.35
N ALA A 741 -5.53 8.76 12.34
CA ALA A 741 -6.35 7.57 12.48
C ALA A 741 -5.50 6.36 12.92
N MET A 742 -4.32 6.19 12.31
CA MET A 742 -3.40 5.12 12.69
C MET A 742 -2.87 5.29 14.12
N LEU A 743 -2.61 6.53 14.55
CA LEU A 743 -2.25 6.82 15.93
C LEU A 743 -3.38 6.46 16.91
N PHE A 744 -4.64 6.72 16.54
CA PHE A 744 -5.80 6.38 17.37
C PHE A 744 -6.09 4.88 17.40
N ASP A 745 -5.80 4.14 16.33
CA ASP A 745 -5.83 2.67 16.34
C ASP A 745 -4.69 2.07 17.21
N ARG A 746 -3.52 2.72 17.27
CA ARG A 746 -2.44 2.35 18.22
C ARG A 746 -2.84 2.56 19.66
N LEU A 747 -3.58 3.63 19.96
CA LEU A 747 -4.13 3.85 21.29
C LEU A 747 -5.25 2.85 21.59
N ALA A 748 -6.16 2.59 20.63
CA ALA A 748 -7.23 1.60 20.75
C ALA A 748 -6.70 0.22 21.13
N SER A 749 -5.57 -0.19 20.54
CA SER A 749 -4.90 -1.45 20.86
C SER A 749 -4.55 -1.61 22.34
N ARG A 750 -4.32 -0.53 23.08
CA ARG A 750 -3.96 -0.54 24.50
C ARG A 750 -5.17 -0.37 25.42
N VAL A 751 -6.18 0.33 24.94
CA VAL A 751 -7.44 0.56 25.67
C VAL A 751 -8.32 -0.69 25.63
N PHE A 752 -8.46 -1.28 24.44
CA PHE A 752 -9.41 -2.38 24.17
C PHE A 752 -8.73 -3.72 23.91
N GLY A 753 -7.40 -3.77 23.80
CA GLY A 753 -6.62 -4.98 23.60
C GLY A 753 -5.85 -5.42 24.84
N ALA A 754 -5.01 -6.45 24.68
CA ALA A 754 -4.23 -7.03 25.77
C ALA A 754 -3.05 -6.16 26.22
N ASP A 755 -2.55 -5.26 25.36
CA ASP A 755 -1.33 -4.46 25.61
C ASP A 755 -1.42 -3.62 26.90
N ALA A 756 -0.57 -3.94 27.87
CA ALA A 756 -0.48 -3.29 29.18
C ALA A 756 0.69 -2.30 29.30
N SER A 757 1.32 -1.90 28.17
CA SER A 757 2.50 -1.02 28.17
C SER A 757 2.30 0.33 28.86
N CYS A 758 1.05 0.80 28.98
CA CYS A 758 0.72 2.12 29.54
C CYS A 758 0.21 2.07 30.98
N ILE A 759 0.41 0.95 31.68
CA ILE A 759 -0.02 0.76 33.06
C ILE A 759 1.21 0.60 33.96
N SER A 760 1.30 1.42 35.01
CA SER A 760 2.39 1.41 35.97
C SER A 760 2.23 0.26 36.98
N PRO A 761 3.17 -0.69 37.08
CA PRO A 761 3.12 -1.73 38.12
C PRO A 761 3.16 -1.16 39.54
N LYS A 762 3.80 0.00 39.72
CA LYS A 762 3.82 0.71 41.00
C LYS A 762 2.42 1.15 41.39
N ASP A 763 1.68 1.76 40.46
CA ASP A 763 0.35 2.29 40.76
C ASP A 763 -0.62 1.14 41.07
N LEU A 764 -0.50 0.00 40.36
CA LEU A 764 -1.22 -1.23 40.72
C LEU A 764 -0.90 -1.71 42.14
N ALA A 765 0.39 -1.74 42.52
CA ALA A 765 0.82 -2.23 43.82
C ALA A 765 0.38 -1.33 44.99
N HIS A 766 0.18 -0.02 44.75
CA HIS A 766 -0.27 0.93 45.76
C HIS A 766 -1.80 1.04 45.87
N ASN A 767 -2.55 0.44 44.95
CA ASN A 767 -4.02 0.47 45.02
C ASN A 767 -4.54 -0.40 46.17
N THR A 768 -5.37 0.20 47.02
CA THR A 768 -6.05 -0.46 48.15
C THR A 768 -7.57 -0.40 48.05
N LEU A 769 -8.11 0.20 46.98
CA LEU A 769 -9.53 0.46 46.78
C LEU A 769 -10.11 -0.35 45.62
N GLY A 770 -11.44 -0.46 45.57
CA GLY A 770 -12.18 -1.20 44.55
C GLY A 770 -13.00 -0.30 43.61
N GLN A 771 -13.68 -0.91 42.64
CA GLN A 771 -14.47 -0.21 41.63
C GLN A 771 -15.54 0.73 42.22
N SER A 772 -16.19 0.35 43.33
CA SER A 772 -17.23 1.17 43.98
C SER A 772 -16.75 2.55 44.43
N ASN A 773 -15.45 2.72 44.66
CA ASN A 773 -14.85 4.00 45.03
C ASN A 773 -14.78 5.00 43.85
N LEU A 774 -14.98 4.55 42.61
CA LEU A 774 -15.08 5.42 41.43
C LEU A 774 -16.42 6.18 41.36
N TRP A 775 -17.48 5.64 41.99
CA TRP A 775 -18.83 6.20 41.89
C TRP A 775 -18.95 7.59 42.53
N GLY A 776 -18.10 7.92 43.50
CA GLY A 776 -17.99 9.26 44.08
C GLY A 776 -17.59 10.33 43.06
N TYR A 777 -17.00 9.91 41.94
CA TYR A 777 -16.59 10.76 40.81
C TYR A 777 -17.51 10.61 39.60
N SER A 778 -18.68 9.98 39.75
CA SER A 778 -19.64 9.67 38.68
C SER A 778 -19.11 8.73 37.58
N ILE A 779 -18.04 7.99 37.86
CA ILE A 779 -17.44 7.01 36.95
C ILE A 779 -17.92 5.61 37.38
N SER A 780 -18.56 4.83 36.50
CA SER A 780 -19.06 3.50 36.91
C SER A 780 -17.94 2.45 36.99
N GLY A 781 -16.96 2.51 36.08
CA GLY A 781 -15.86 1.55 35.96
C GLY A 781 -16.15 0.33 35.08
N ASP A 782 -17.32 0.27 34.43
CA ASP A 782 -17.71 -0.85 33.56
C ASP A 782 -17.07 -0.78 32.16
N LEU A 783 -16.70 0.42 31.72
CA LEU A 783 -16.00 0.65 30.46
C LEU A 783 -14.49 0.81 30.68
N PRO A 784 -13.66 0.49 29.66
CA PRO A 784 -12.24 0.80 29.67
C PRO A 784 -11.99 2.28 29.98
N LEU A 785 -11.08 2.54 30.92
CA LEU A 785 -10.76 3.90 31.37
C LEU A 785 -9.42 4.37 30.79
N VAL A 786 -9.40 5.57 30.23
CA VAL A 786 -8.20 6.31 29.80
C VAL A 786 -7.98 7.47 30.74
N LEU A 787 -6.84 7.52 31.42
CA LEU A 787 -6.48 8.59 32.34
C LEU A 787 -5.44 9.50 31.69
N VAL A 788 -5.68 10.81 31.71
CA VAL A 788 -4.69 11.83 31.35
C VAL A 788 -4.45 12.77 32.52
N ARG A 789 -3.19 12.94 32.91
CA ARG A 789 -2.75 13.82 34.00
C ARG A 789 -2.19 15.10 33.41
N VAL A 790 -2.76 16.25 33.78
CA VAL A 790 -2.41 17.56 33.25
C VAL A 790 -1.78 18.40 34.36
N THR A 791 -0.49 18.68 34.24
CA THR A 791 0.30 19.45 35.21
C THR A 791 0.51 20.91 34.78
N ASP A 792 0.39 21.20 33.49
CA ASP A 792 0.63 22.50 32.87
C ASP A 792 -0.16 22.66 31.56
N ALA A 793 -0.10 23.85 30.96
CA ALA A 793 -0.82 24.17 29.72
C ALA A 793 -0.36 23.34 28.49
N GLY A 794 0.82 22.72 28.53
CA GLY A 794 1.30 21.80 27.49
C GLY A 794 0.45 20.53 27.40
N GLY A 795 -0.23 20.12 28.46
CA GLY A 795 -1.13 18.96 28.45
C GLY A 795 -2.45 19.16 27.69
N ILE A 796 -2.81 20.39 27.33
CA ILE A 796 -4.10 20.70 26.67
C ILE A 796 -4.19 20.09 25.27
N SER A 797 -3.09 20.09 24.52
CA SER A 797 -3.06 19.52 23.16
C SER A 797 -3.23 18.00 23.17
N LEU A 798 -2.62 17.32 24.16
CA LEU A 798 -2.82 15.89 24.41
C LEU A 798 -4.28 15.57 24.71
N VAL A 799 -4.93 16.34 25.59
CA VAL A 799 -6.37 16.17 25.88
C VAL A 799 -7.19 16.30 24.60
N ARG A 800 -6.88 17.30 23.75
CA ARG A 800 -7.56 17.47 22.45
C ARG A 800 -7.39 16.24 21.54
N GLN A 801 -6.19 15.65 21.48
CA GLN A 801 -5.97 14.41 20.72
C GLN A 801 -6.81 13.24 21.26
N LEU A 802 -6.95 13.12 22.58
CA LEU A 802 -7.75 12.08 23.21
C LEU A 802 -9.25 12.24 22.95
N LEU A 803 -9.75 13.48 22.90
CA LEU A 803 -11.14 13.76 22.53
C LEU A 803 -11.43 13.38 21.07
N HIS A 804 -10.49 13.66 20.15
CA HIS A 804 -10.58 13.17 18.77
C HIS A 804 -10.48 11.65 18.67
N ALA A 805 -9.62 11.01 19.47
CA ALA A 805 -9.54 9.55 19.52
C ALA A 805 -10.86 8.92 19.99
N GLN A 806 -11.49 9.49 21.02
CA GLN A 806 -12.78 9.04 21.53
C GLN A 806 -13.90 9.18 20.48
N GLU A 807 -13.92 10.30 19.74
CA GLU A 807 -14.84 10.49 18.62
C GLU A 807 -14.66 9.44 17.53
N TYR A 808 -13.40 9.17 17.15
CA TYR A 808 -13.05 8.17 16.16
C TYR A 808 -13.49 6.75 16.58
N TRP A 809 -13.23 6.37 17.83
CA TRP A 809 -13.64 5.09 18.39
C TRP A 809 -15.16 4.92 18.42
N ARG A 810 -15.88 5.98 18.74
CA ARG A 810 -17.34 5.92 18.83
C ARG A 810 -17.99 5.64 17.48
N ILE A 811 -17.43 6.14 16.38
CA ILE A 811 -17.88 5.77 15.03
C ILE A 811 -17.62 4.30 14.72
N LYS A 812 -16.55 3.71 15.29
CA LYS A 812 -16.27 2.26 15.22
C LYS A 812 -17.06 1.42 16.24
N GLY A 813 -18.00 2.01 16.97
CA GLY A 813 -18.77 1.33 18.02
C GLY A 813 -17.98 1.00 19.29
N LEU A 814 -16.78 1.56 19.44
CA LEU A 814 -15.92 1.38 20.62
C LEU A 814 -16.18 2.50 21.64
N ARG A 815 -16.23 2.17 22.93
CA ARG A 815 -16.53 3.12 24.01
C ARG A 815 -15.57 2.97 25.18
N ALA A 816 -14.99 4.09 25.60
CA ALA A 816 -14.10 4.18 26.76
C ALA A 816 -14.39 5.49 27.51
N ASP A 817 -14.19 5.47 28.83
CA ASP A 817 -14.27 6.65 29.69
C ASP A 817 -12.94 7.40 29.66
N LEU A 818 -12.97 8.71 29.38
CA LEU A 818 -11.79 9.59 29.42
C LEU A 818 -11.79 10.42 30.70
N VAL A 819 -10.85 10.16 31.61
CA VAL A 819 -10.67 10.93 32.84
C VAL A 819 -9.54 11.92 32.66
N ILE A 820 -9.86 13.21 32.73
CA ILE A 820 -8.90 14.32 32.68
C ILE A 820 -8.66 14.76 34.12
N LEU A 821 -7.49 14.43 34.66
CA LEU A 821 -7.09 14.80 36.01
C LEU A 821 -6.20 16.05 35.96
N ASN A 822 -6.74 17.19 36.40
CA ASN A 822 -5.97 18.42 36.57
C ASN A 822 -5.16 18.39 37.86
N GLU A 823 -3.83 18.35 37.71
CA GLU A 823 -2.83 18.37 38.78
C GLU A 823 -2.10 19.72 38.89
N HIS A 824 -2.50 20.72 38.10
CA HIS A 824 -1.96 22.07 38.20
C HIS A 824 -2.37 22.71 39.54
N PRO A 825 -1.44 23.33 40.31
CA PRO A 825 -1.76 24.02 41.55
C PRO A 825 -2.82 25.13 41.36
N VAL A 826 -3.67 25.36 42.36
CA VAL A 826 -4.62 26.48 42.35
C VAL A 826 -3.85 27.80 42.49
N GLU A 827 -3.70 28.54 41.39
CA GLU A 827 -3.17 29.91 41.37
C GLU A 827 -4.29 30.95 41.24
N TYR A 828 -3.99 32.24 41.46
CA TYR A 828 -4.99 33.32 41.46
C TYR A 828 -5.73 33.48 40.11
N LEU A 829 -5.09 33.12 39.00
CA LEU A 829 -5.68 32.99 37.67
C LEU A 829 -5.60 31.51 37.27
N ASP A 830 -6.66 30.74 37.53
CA ASP A 830 -6.73 29.31 37.21
C ASP A 830 -6.91 29.07 35.70
N GLU A 831 -5.88 29.46 34.93
CA GLU A 831 -5.89 29.48 33.47
C GLU A 831 -6.00 28.07 32.88
N VAL A 832 -5.29 27.09 33.45
CA VAL A 832 -5.33 25.69 32.98
C VAL A 832 -6.73 25.09 33.14
N GLN A 833 -7.38 25.30 34.29
CA GLN A 833 -8.76 24.85 34.49
C GLN A 833 -9.72 25.53 33.51
N SER A 834 -9.53 26.82 33.24
CA SER A 834 -10.37 27.57 32.30
C SER A 834 -10.21 27.03 30.88
N LEU A 835 -8.99 26.71 30.46
CA LEU A 835 -8.70 26.10 29.15
C LEU A 835 -9.31 24.68 29.04
N LEU A 836 -9.15 23.83 30.06
CA LEU A 836 -9.73 22.49 30.08
C LEU A 836 -11.26 22.52 30.06
N THR A 837 -11.86 23.42 30.85
CA THR A 837 -13.32 23.61 30.88
C THR A 837 -13.81 24.11 29.52
N GLY A 838 -13.14 25.08 28.92
CA GLY A 838 -13.46 25.57 27.58
C GLY A 838 -13.37 24.48 26.51
N LEU A 839 -12.35 23.61 26.59
CA LEU A 839 -12.16 22.49 25.68
C LEU A 839 -13.28 21.44 25.79
N VAL A 840 -13.64 21.05 27.01
CA VAL A 840 -14.70 20.05 27.28
C VAL A 840 -16.09 20.59 26.90
N GLN A 841 -16.30 21.91 26.99
CA GLN A 841 -17.55 22.58 26.63
C GLN A 841 -17.66 22.96 25.15
N GLU A 842 -16.67 22.64 24.31
CA GLU A 842 -16.80 22.83 22.86
C GLU A 842 -18.05 22.08 22.35
N PRO A 843 -18.91 22.69 21.51
CA PRO A 843 -20.20 22.10 21.10
C PRO A 843 -20.10 20.69 20.50
N ARG A 844 -18.93 20.35 19.94
CA ARG A 844 -18.61 19.04 19.38
C ARG A 844 -18.64 17.93 20.45
N TRP A 845 -18.19 18.21 21.67
CA TRP A 845 -18.00 17.20 22.72
C TRP A 845 -18.79 17.47 24.01
N ALA A 846 -19.40 18.65 24.17
CA ALA A 846 -20.15 19.03 25.37
C ALA A 846 -21.20 18.01 25.81
N GLY A 847 -21.83 17.29 24.86
CA GLY A 847 -22.81 16.25 25.15
C GLY A 847 -22.24 14.99 25.83
N TRP A 848 -20.92 14.88 26.02
CA TRP A 848 -20.24 13.70 26.57
C TRP A 848 -19.70 13.93 27.98
N ASN A 849 -19.82 15.14 28.51
CA ASN A 849 -19.37 15.46 29.85
C ASN A 849 -20.21 14.72 30.89
N ASP A 850 -19.53 14.09 31.86
CA ASP A 850 -20.12 13.35 32.99
C ASP A 850 -21.11 12.26 32.57
N ARG A 851 -20.79 11.55 31.47
CA ARG A 851 -21.57 10.40 30.96
C ARG A 851 -20.69 9.19 30.75
N SER A 852 -21.26 8.00 30.98
CA SER A 852 -20.61 6.73 30.65
C SER A 852 -20.27 6.64 29.15
N GLY A 853 -19.04 6.22 28.85
CA GLY A 853 -18.39 6.22 27.55
C GLY A 853 -17.98 7.61 27.08
N GLY A 854 -17.99 8.60 27.97
CA GLY A 854 -17.73 10.02 27.72
C GLY A 854 -16.49 10.53 28.45
N MET A 855 -16.53 11.75 28.97
CA MET A 855 -15.37 12.35 29.63
C MET A 855 -15.71 12.93 31.01
N PHE A 856 -14.71 12.93 31.89
CA PHE A 856 -14.81 13.39 33.26
C PHE A 856 -13.64 14.33 33.57
N LEU A 857 -13.92 15.60 33.87
CA LEU A 857 -12.90 16.58 34.26
C LEU A 857 -12.82 16.64 35.79
N LEU A 858 -11.74 16.11 36.36
CA LEU A 858 -11.51 16.06 37.80
C LEU A 858 -10.34 16.96 38.21
N ARG A 859 -10.40 17.51 39.42
CA ARG A 859 -9.28 18.20 40.06
C ARG A 859 -8.63 17.30 41.09
N SER A 860 -7.31 17.34 41.14
CA SER A 860 -6.55 16.60 42.15
C SER A 860 -6.57 17.29 43.53
N ASP A 861 -6.87 18.59 43.59
CA ASP A 861 -6.91 19.35 44.84
C ASP A 861 -7.94 18.74 45.82
N GLY A 862 -7.46 18.31 46.98
CA GLY A 862 -8.33 17.65 47.97
C GLY A 862 -8.72 16.20 47.65
N MET A 863 -8.29 15.64 46.51
CA MET A 863 -8.48 14.23 46.19
C MET A 863 -7.52 13.35 47.02
N PRO A 864 -8.03 12.39 47.82
CA PRO A 864 -7.20 11.46 48.58
C PRO A 864 -6.18 10.74 47.70
N GLU A 865 -4.97 10.50 48.24
CA GLU A 865 -3.92 9.83 47.47
C GLU A 865 -4.33 8.41 47.03
N ALA A 866 -5.07 7.69 47.88
CA ALA A 866 -5.62 6.37 47.55
C ALA A 866 -6.53 6.39 46.32
N ASP A 867 -7.31 7.46 46.13
CA ASP A 867 -8.21 7.60 44.97
C ASP A 867 -7.43 7.90 43.68
N ARG A 868 -6.31 8.63 43.78
CA ARG A 868 -5.41 8.87 42.64
C ARG A 868 -4.72 7.58 42.18
N HIS A 869 -4.29 6.76 43.13
CA HIS A 869 -3.75 5.42 42.86
C HIS A 869 -4.82 4.50 42.27
N LEU A 870 -6.06 4.55 42.77
CA LEU A 870 -7.20 3.82 42.20
C LEU A 870 -7.44 4.18 40.73
N LEU A 871 -7.56 5.47 40.40
CA LEU A 871 -7.76 5.93 39.02
C LEU A 871 -6.63 5.45 38.10
N SER A 872 -5.39 5.50 38.58
CA SER A 872 -4.21 5.05 37.81
C SER A 872 -4.17 3.51 37.65
N ALA A 873 -4.61 2.77 38.66
CA ALA A 873 -4.61 1.30 38.65
C ALA A 873 -5.75 0.71 37.80
N VAL A 874 -6.92 1.35 37.77
CA VAL A 874 -8.07 0.91 36.95
C VAL A 874 -7.93 1.35 35.49
N ALA A 875 -7.22 2.44 35.22
CA ALA A 875 -6.97 2.90 33.86
C ALA A 875 -6.28 1.83 33.00
N ARG A 876 -6.82 1.59 31.80
CA ARG A 876 -6.17 0.76 30.77
C ARG A 876 -4.96 1.49 30.16
N VAL A 877 -4.98 2.82 30.18
CA VAL A 877 -3.90 3.68 29.70
C VAL A 877 -3.79 4.90 30.62
N VAL A 878 -2.57 5.20 31.10
CA VAL A 878 -2.24 6.43 31.82
C VAL A 878 -1.29 7.29 30.99
N LEU A 879 -1.69 8.52 30.66
CA LEU A 879 -0.92 9.50 29.89
C LEU A 879 -0.62 10.74 30.72
N ARG A 880 0.49 11.42 30.41
CA ARG A 880 0.94 12.59 31.16
C ARG A 880 1.21 13.77 30.23
N GLY A 881 0.65 14.93 30.55
CA GLY A 881 0.81 16.16 29.76
C GLY A 881 2.27 16.61 29.64
N GLU A 882 3.04 16.48 30.72
CA GLU A 882 4.48 16.80 30.78
C GLU A 882 5.34 16.02 29.76
N LEU A 883 4.84 14.88 29.24
CA LEU A 883 5.56 14.05 28.27
C LEU A 883 5.24 14.42 26.81
N GLY A 884 4.43 15.46 26.59
CA GLY A 884 4.05 15.98 25.28
C GLY A 884 2.87 15.25 24.64
N GLU A 885 2.80 15.29 23.30
CA GLU A 885 1.72 14.71 22.50
C GLU A 885 1.63 13.17 22.59
N LEU A 886 0.52 12.61 22.10
CA LEU A 886 0.21 11.18 22.18
C LEU A 886 1.26 10.29 21.49
N GLY A 887 1.72 10.67 20.28
CA GLY A 887 2.65 9.88 19.48
C GLY A 887 3.91 9.45 20.23
N PRO A 888 4.73 10.42 20.70
CA PRO A 888 5.93 10.14 21.49
C PRO A 888 5.67 9.29 22.75
N GLN A 889 4.52 9.44 23.41
CA GLN A 889 4.18 8.63 24.58
C GLN A 889 3.89 7.16 24.22
N LEU A 890 3.28 6.91 23.06
CA LEU A 890 3.00 5.56 22.57
C LEU A 890 4.21 4.86 21.92
N ASP A 891 5.25 5.61 21.57
CA ASP A 891 6.53 5.10 21.04
C ASP A 891 7.50 4.68 22.16
N ARG A 892 7.28 5.14 23.40
CA ARG A 892 8.17 4.81 24.52
C ARG A 892 8.03 3.33 24.91
N PRO A 893 9.13 2.58 24.92
CA PRO A 893 9.11 1.21 25.42
C PRO A 893 8.82 1.24 26.93
N ALA A 894 7.86 0.44 27.38
CA ALA A 894 7.54 0.33 28.80
C ALA A 894 8.60 -0.56 29.48
N PRO A 895 9.49 -0.01 30.33
CA PRO A 895 10.66 -0.74 30.82
C PRO A 895 10.31 -2.01 31.62
N TRP A 896 9.11 -2.09 32.20
CA TRP A 896 8.63 -3.26 32.93
C TRP A 896 8.10 -4.39 32.04
N LEU A 897 7.82 -4.14 30.75
CA LEU A 897 7.48 -5.21 29.80
C LEU A 897 8.71 -6.05 29.42
N TYR A 898 9.92 -5.55 29.70
CA TYR A 898 11.20 -6.23 29.38
C TYR A 898 11.77 -6.99 30.57
N VAL A 899 11.03 -7.09 31.68
CA VAL A 899 11.48 -7.97 32.76
C VAL A 899 11.20 -9.39 32.33
N GLU A 900 12.20 -10.00 31.69
CA GLU A 900 12.34 -11.44 31.58
C GLU A 900 12.35 -12.02 33.00
N HIS A 901 11.17 -12.22 33.58
CA HIS A 901 11.03 -13.41 34.40
C HIS A 901 11.08 -14.53 33.40
N ASP A 902 12.21 -15.21 33.38
CA ASP A 902 12.44 -16.47 32.70
C ASP A 902 11.51 -17.51 33.35
N VAL A 903 10.20 -17.36 33.15
CA VAL A 903 9.23 -18.40 33.42
C VAL A 903 9.46 -19.36 32.27
N SER A 904 10.43 -20.27 32.46
CA SER A 904 10.78 -21.38 31.57
C SER A 904 9.57 -21.73 30.71
N SER A 905 9.57 -21.26 29.46
CA SER A 905 8.46 -21.46 28.55
C SER A 905 8.26 -22.95 28.42
N SER A 906 7.19 -23.47 29.02
CA SER A 906 6.89 -24.89 29.08
C SER A 906 8.08 -25.77 29.46
N ALA A 907 8.12 -26.25 30.71
CA ALA A 907 8.46 -27.66 30.80
C ALA A 907 7.56 -28.36 29.78
N GLU A 908 8.12 -29.00 28.75
CA GLU A 908 7.37 -30.03 28.04
C GLU A 908 6.67 -30.81 29.15
N LEU A 909 5.35 -30.89 29.10
CA LEU A 909 4.63 -31.82 29.95
C LEU A 909 5.08 -33.21 29.48
N VAL A 910 6.27 -33.62 29.91
CA VAL A 910 6.78 -34.96 29.77
C VAL A 910 5.73 -35.77 30.50
N PRO A 911 4.97 -36.62 29.79
CA PRO A 911 4.03 -37.50 30.45
C PRO A 911 4.83 -38.20 31.54
N PRO A 912 4.40 -38.15 32.81
CA PRO A 912 5.13 -38.84 33.85
C PRO A 912 5.36 -40.27 33.40
N GLU A 913 6.58 -40.81 33.60
CA GLU A 913 6.81 -42.23 33.33
C GLU A 913 5.69 -43.02 34.02
N PRO A 914 5.06 -43.98 33.33
CA PRO A 914 3.89 -44.68 33.85
C PRO A 914 4.24 -45.36 35.17
N ALA A 915 3.97 -44.67 36.27
CA ALA A 915 4.11 -45.19 37.61
C ALA A 915 2.96 -46.17 37.81
N SER A 916 3.25 -47.39 38.27
CA SER A 916 2.19 -48.30 38.71
C SER A 916 1.60 -47.75 40.00
N ILE A 917 0.54 -46.95 39.90
CA ILE A 917 -0.20 -46.46 41.05
C ILE A 917 -0.98 -47.65 41.62
N PRO A 918 -0.80 -48.02 42.90
CA PRO A 918 -1.58 -49.10 43.50
C PRO A 918 -3.05 -48.69 43.53
N VAL A 919 -3.89 -49.44 42.81
CA VAL A 919 -5.33 -49.24 42.81
C VAL A 919 -5.87 -49.77 44.14
N PRO A 920 -6.53 -48.93 44.97
CA PRO A 920 -7.13 -49.39 46.22
C PRO A 920 -8.25 -50.40 45.93
N PRO A 921 -8.51 -51.38 46.83
CA PRO A 921 -9.61 -52.30 46.66
C PRO A 921 -10.94 -51.55 46.65
N VAL A 922 -11.68 -51.67 45.55
CA VAL A 922 -12.97 -51.01 45.34
C VAL A 922 -14.13 -52.00 45.46
N ILE A 923 -15.29 -51.50 45.87
CA ILE A 923 -16.58 -52.18 45.87
C ILE A 923 -17.50 -51.59 44.80
N MET A 924 -18.45 -52.39 44.29
CA MET A 924 -19.38 -51.97 43.23
C MET A 924 -18.69 -51.49 41.94
N GLU A 925 -17.67 -52.23 41.49
CA GLU A 925 -16.94 -51.91 40.27
C GLU A 925 -17.84 -51.92 39.03
N ASN A 926 -17.70 -50.92 38.16
CA ASN A 926 -18.53 -50.74 36.95
C ASN A 926 -17.72 -50.67 35.64
N GLY A 927 -16.45 -51.07 35.66
CA GLY A 927 -15.55 -51.01 34.51
C GLY A 927 -14.89 -49.64 34.26
N VAL A 928 -15.25 -48.60 35.02
CA VAL A 928 -14.57 -47.28 35.04
C VAL A 928 -13.96 -47.00 36.43
N GLY A 929 -14.54 -47.58 37.49
CA GLY A 929 -14.11 -47.40 38.86
C GLY A 929 -15.05 -48.09 39.85
N GLY A 930 -14.90 -47.78 41.13
CA GLY A 930 -15.78 -48.25 42.21
C GLY A 930 -15.58 -47.45 43.49
N PHE A 931 -16.41 -47.68 44.50
CA PHE A 931 -16.30 -47.01 45.79
C PHE A 931 -15.19 -47.61 46.66
N THR A 932 -14.56 -46.81 47.50
CA THR A 932 -13.70 -47.32 48.58
C THR A 932 -14.48 -48.22 49.53
N ALA A 933 -13.79 -49.09 50.27
CA ALA A 933 -14.42 -50.04 51.19
C ALA A 933 -15.28 -49.37 52.30
N ASP A 934 -15.01 -48.10 52.64
CA ASP A 934 -15.79 -47.30 53.59
C ASP A 934 -16.95 -46.51 52.94
N GLY A 935 -17.08 -46.58 51.61
CA GLY A 935 -18.12 -45.92 50.82
C GLY A 935 -17.99 -44.39 50.73
N ARG A 936 -16.89 -43.80 51.19
CA ARG A 936 -16.73 -42.33 51.26
C ARG A 936 -16.19 -41.71 49.99
N GLU A 937 -15.49 -42.48 49.16
CA GLU A 937 -14.82 -41.99 47.95
C GLU A 937 -15.16 -42.90 46.76
N TYR A 938 -15.30 -42.31 45.57
CA TYR A 938 -15.39 -43.07 44.32
C TYR A 938 -14.06 -42.98 43.58
N VAL A 939 -13.40 -44.12 43.38
CA VAL A 939 -12.10 -44.22 42.72
C VAL A 939 -12.32 -44.50 41.24
N VAL A 940 -11.87 -43.60 40.37
CA VAL A 940 -11.84 -43.80 38.90
C VAL A 940 -10.48 -44.39 38.52
N VAL A 941 -10.48 -45.53 37.83
CA VAL A 941 -9.26 -46.19 37.36
C VAL A 941 -9.07 -45.87 35.88
N LEU A 942 -8.03 -45.09 35.57
CA LEU A 942 -7.67 -44.73 34.20
C LEU A 942 -6.52 -45.60 33.73
N GLU A 943 -6.73 -46.37 32.67
CA GLU A 943 -5.68 -47.14 32.01
C GLU A 943 -5.25 -46.45 30.71
N ARG A 944 -3.93 -46.24 30.55
CA ARG A 944 -3.31 -45.68 29.33
C ARG A 944 -3.93 -44.32 28.95
N ASP A 945 -4.45 -44.23 27.73
CA ASP A 945 -4.98 -43.01 27.10
C ASP A 945 -6.48 -42.80 27.43
N ARG A 946 -7.04 -43.57 28.36
CA ARG A 946 -8.44 -43.41 28.77
C ARG A 946 -8.61 -42.14 29.58
N GLU A 947 -9.53 -41.30 29.14
CA GLU A 947 -9.91 -40.10 29.88
C GLU A 947 -10.94 -40.44 30.96
N THR A 948 -11.04 -39.59 31.98
CA THR A 948 -12.15 -39.68 32.95
C THR A 948 -13.49 -39.67 32.22
N PRO A 949 -14.54 -40.32 32.74
CA PRO A 949 -15.88 -40.13 32.19
C PRO A 949 -16.25 -38.64 32.22
N LEU A 950 -17.09 -38.17 31.30
CA LEU A 950 -17.66 -36.82 31.41
C LEU A 950 -18.46 -36.76 32.72
N PRO A 951 -18.39 -35.69 33.53
CA PRO A 951 -19.22 -35.60 34.72
C PRO A 951 -20.70 -35.62 34.29
N TRP A 952 -21.43 -36.65 34.69
CA TRP A 952 -22.89 -36.70 34.58
C TRP A 952 -23.44 -36.02 35.83
N SER A 953 -24.15 -34.90 35.67
CA SER A 953 -25.00 -34.42 36.75
C SER A 953 -26.24 -35.30 36.76
N ASN A 954 -26.33 -36.23 37.73
CA ASN A 954 -27.60 -36.84 38.08
C ASN A 954 -28.45 -35.75 38.73
N VAL A 955 -29.46 -35.27 38.02
CA VAL A 955 -30.56 -34.56 38.68
C VAL A 955 -31.31 -35.62 39.48
N LEU A 956 -30.97 -35.74 40.75
CA LEU A 956 -31.80 -36.43 41.73
C LEU A 956 -32.98 -35.50 42.03
N ALA A 957 -34.05 -35.65 41.26
CA ALA A 957 -35.34 -35.07 41.62
C ALA A 957 -35.93 -35.86 42.79
N ASN A 958 -36.37 -35.16 43.83
CA ASN A 958 -37.24 -35.76 44.83
C ASN A 958 -38.58 -36.11 44.16
N ALA A 959 -39.35 -37.02 44.77
CA ALA A 959 -40.64 -37.45 44.23
C ALA A 959 -41.75 -36.37 44.22
N GLU A 960 -41.45 -35.16 44.69
CA GLU A 960 -42.37 -34.00 44.72
C GLU A 960 -42.20 -33.09 43.50
#